data_AF-A0A543A2S0-F1
#
_entry.id   AF-A0A543A2S0-F1
#
_cell.length_a   1.000
_cell.length_b   1.000
_cell.length_c   1.000
_cell.angle_alpha   90.00
_cell.angle_beta   90.00
_cell.angle_gamma   90.00
#
_symmetry.space_group_name_H-M   'P 1'
#
loop_
_entity.id
_entity.type
_entity.pdbx_description
1 polymer ?
#
loop_
_entity_poly.entity_id
_entity_poly.type
_entity_poly.pdbx_seq_one_letter_code
_entity_poly.pdbx_strand_id
1 'polypeptide(L)'
;MKYADPGRCPDCRETFEPGTSPCPHCGLPLENAVAQELYGALLRADVLMTRLRSIREEETRAARQTTPPPAPAQIPPPAPRRIQPEPMPAPAREPVAGPEPQTDPQPGHEHVSSPLDAPISAPAAGLAADAIADPATALPEASAKARRAPITVPLILVGVGALFLLVAGVIFLAVAWAAMGVGGRTTMLLVFTVIFTVAGGVLMRLQLRAGTEGVWTLALGLLALDIAGMKYAGWLGDSEWGGGFLVAVGAAVFVAGIAMSLLAARGDKLTTVIGPQLAAAAGLFTALLGLELISTLNWFPLIPTVVALVAVIVASKTDLKALTLGAMVVMAGFWLLLLVRGLLDPALTGSELLRDGTLPMLLGAAAVLAVVALLFPLPANAKVAMTGAALLIAAYTFTQPALDDGAVTLTTVAVVVTLVAAGALIALPRPWRWAATALTPYVAMLVFAIIVLAVSAGLRLADEPWSVSALAPVTGPEPMLAGWLALPVLVAINAFGTVWLFQMSRPAFRSYRTSLAWLNFSGGVSGLAITAACYGAPLLVPALLLLAVAVGLAWWAQRWHRRLAGGIFGLLALGAALPSDLLTVVVALTMAGVAAYAARGLVGVDREATASYSVAALTVGVWSLAPLIDMERQWAACLIVTGLGLITLFRFRASGWWAAAACAAISIGIGAVDVTWAAVLLTIATVLAAAIGLHHRQPHALGVAGVVGIGAATSAVLADDVLALAVSVILAGLAIAADLTQTGRTRDVAASYWILAVTAAAWQAARLADIERPYAAVVVIVAMGVIALVRRSPATEAAAATGALVSVGLGAFGGSSIDTDWLAILLLIAGVMCTATILRHEVDQSGPRLTIAGLLGLASLGSAFTNDLLALVVAGVLTAAAIAVDRITREHQVKAVTAPYWIITLTAFCWMFANLTGIAQPHAAVGIILILTVVTVLRVLPSAEIAAAVAAVVTIVVGSVSLGPEIVLTPDGPVATGSRGVDLAWLSILLALAAAGVFAHAIAHDERRWLGWAGLALATVALWIRLADTSTSTWESYTLPPAIALILYGVFKLRTDYEVTSLPVLGPGVFLALVPSVPAALQDPVSMRTALLGVACLVFIIGGAGLRWAAPLVCGALVATVLALAQMPSAQMLQQWWALGAAGLLLLFLGITWEARLHDLRRATAYVRGLR
;
A
#
# COMPACT_ATOMS: atom_id res chain seq x y z
N MET A 1 -43.91 16.46 -18.94
CA MET A 1 -44.47 15.24 -18.32
C MET A 1 -43.37 14.55 -17.54
N LYS A 2 -43.71 13.94 -16.40
CA LYS A 2 -42.91 12.89 -15.77
C LYS A 2 -43.43 11.52 -16.23
N TYR A 3 -42.61 10.49 -16.16
CA TYR A 3 -42.98 9.10 -16.40
C TYR A 3 -43.27 8.39 -15.07
N ALA A 4 -42.53 8.70 -14.00
CA ALA A 4 -42.87 8.35 -12.64
C ALA A 4 -43.67 9.51 -11.99
N ASP A 5 -45.00 9.43 -12.13
CA ASP A 5 -45.95 10.32 -11.45
C ASP A 5 -46.76 9.47 -10.45
N PRO A 6 -46.52 9.57 -9.12
CA PRO A 6 -47.18 8.72 -8.13
C PRO A 6 -48.67 9.01 -7.97
N GLY A 7 -49.19 10.08 -8.59
CA GLY A 7 -50.62 10.38 -8.67
C GLY A 7 -51.29 9.94 -9.97
N ARG A 8 -50.65 9.11 -10.82
CA ARG A 8 -51.21 8.63 -12.11
C ARG A 8 -50.96 7.14 -12.35
N CYS A 9 -51.96 6.46 -12.89
CA CYS A 9 -51.81 5.04 -13.26
C CYS A 9 -50.84 4.88 -14.44
N PRO A 10 -49.84 3.97 -14.40
CA PRO A 10 -48.93 3.77 -15.52
C PRO A 10 -49.61 3.20 -16.77
N ASP A 11 -50.73 2.50 -16.60
CA ASP A 11 -51.55 1.93 -17.67
C ASP A 11 -52.60 2.93 -18.19
N CYS A 12 -53.71 3.12 -17.47
CA CYS A 12 -54.82 3.98 -17.92
C CYS A 12 -54.55 5.50 -17.83
N ARG A 13 -53.44 5.93 -17.23
CA ARG A 13 -53.00 7.35 -17.07
C ARG A 13 -53.92 8.30 -16.30
N GLU A 14 -55.05 7.83 -15.82
CA GLU A 14 -55.93 8.59 -14.94
C GLU A 14 -55.28 8.90 -13.60
N THR A 15 -55.71 10.01 -12.99
CA THR A 15 -55.20 10.48 -11.71
C THR A 15 -55.88 9.80 -10.53
N PHE A 16 -55.11 9.46 -9.49
CA PHE A 16 -55.61 8.82 -8.26
C PHE A 16 -54.83 9.33 -7.03
N GLU A 17 -55.34 9.11 -5.82
CA GLU A 17 -54.64 9.52 -4.58
C GLU A 17 -53.47 8.56 -4.25
N PRO A 18 -52.22 9.06 -4.11
CA PRO A 18 -51.07 8.20 -3.86
C PRO A 18 -51.27 7.29 -2.63
N GLY A 19 -51.14 5.97 -2.82
CA GLY A 19 -51.40 4.96 -1.79
C GLY A 19 -52.72 4.19 -1.94
N THR A 20 -53.55 4.46 -2.96
CA THR A 20 -54.69 3.57 -3.28
C THR A 20 -54.27 2.43 -4.20
N SER A 21 -54.50 1.19 -3.77
CA SER A 21 -54.23 -0.04 -4.53
C SER A 21 -55.39 -1.03 -4.32
N PRO A 22 -55.93 -1.70 -5.37
CA PRO A 22 -55.62 -1.48 -6.79
C PRO A 22 -56.11 -0.11 -7.30
N CYS A 23 -55.68 0.28 -8.50
CA CYS A 23 -56.08 1.53 -9.15
C CYS A 23 -57.61 1.62 -9.35
N PRO A 24 -58.29 2.68 -8.89
CA PRO A 24 -59.75 2.76 -8.90
C PRO A 24 -60.39 2.83 -10.30
N HIS A 25 -59.62 3.17 -11.34
CA HIS A 25 -60.12 3.30 -12.72
C HIS A 25 -59.95 2.04 -13.60
N CYS A 26 -58.98 1.17 -13.29
CA CYS A 26 -58.64 0.01 -14.15
C CYS A 26 -58.39 -1.30 -13.40
N GLY A 27 -58.37 -1.29 -12.06
CA GLY A 27 -58.11 -2.48 -11.25
C GLY A 27 -56.64 -2.95 -11.22
N LEU A 28 -55.71 -2.21 -11.83
CA LEU A 28 -54.28 -2.55 -11.82
C LEU A 28 -53.72 -2.55 -10.38
N PRO A 29 -53.09 -3.64 -9.89
CA PRO A 29 -52.48 -3.67 -8.57
C PRO A 29 -51.16 -2.89 -8.54
N LEU A 30 -51.00 -1.96 -7.58
CA LEU A 30 -49.89 -0.99 -7.56
C LEU A 30 -48.84 -1.24 -6.46
N GLU A 31 -49.08 -2.19 -5.55
CA GLU A 31 -48.23 -2.44 -4.37
C GLU A 31 -47.34 -3.69 -4.47
N ASN A 32 -47.47 -4.50 -5.53
CA ASN A 32 -46.66 -5.71 -5.70
C ASN A 32 -45.24 -5.40 -6.21
N ALA A 33 -44.34 -6.39 -6.11
CA ALA A 33 -42.94 -6.23 -6.53
C ALA A 33 -42.78 -5.79 -8.01
N VAL A 34 -43.65 -6.29 -8.91
CA VAL A 34 -43.62 -5.93 -10.35
C VAL A 34 -44.01 -4.45 -10.55
N ALA A 35 -44.95 -3.93 -9.76
CA ALA A 35 -45.29 -2.51 -9.76
C ALA A 35 -44.14 -1.64 -9.22
N GLN A 36 -43.39 -2.11 -8.22
CA GLN A 36 -42.19 -1.44 -7.72
C GLN A 36 -41.05 -1.43 -8.77
N GLU A 37 -40.82 -2.55 -9.46
CA GLU A 37 -39.87 -2.63 -10.58
C GLU A 37 -40.27 -1.68 -11.73
N LEU A 38 -41.54 -1.68 -12.11
CA LEU A 38 -42.09 -0.78 -13.14
C LEU A 38 -41.94 0.70 -12.75
N TYR A 39 -42.25 1.06 -11.51
CA TYR A 39 -42.07 2.43 -11.01
C TYR A 39 -40.58 2.83 -11.00
N GLY A 40 -39.69 1.92 -10.60
CA GLY A 40 -38.23 2.11 -10.67
C GLY A 40 -37.73 2.31 -12.11
N ALA A 41 -38.29 1.57 -13.08
CA ALA A 41 -37.98 1.75 -14.50
C ALA A 41 -38.48 3.11 -15.04
N LEU A 42 -39.69 3.54 -14.66
CA LEU A 42 -40.24 4.85 -15.00
C LEU A 42 -39.43 6.00 -14.37
N LEU A 43 -38.97 5.85 -13.13
CA LEU A 43 -38.10 6.82 -12.45
C LEU A 43 -36.75 6.95 -13.16
N ARG A 44 -36.16 5.82 -13.59
CA ARG A 44 -34.95 5.78 -14.42
C ARG A 44 -35.17 6.45 -15.78
N ALA A 45 -36.35 6.30 -16.39
CA ALA A 45 -36.70 6.99 -17.63
C ALA A 45 -36.77 8.51 -17.46
N ASP A 46 -37.29 9.03 -16.33
CA ASP A 46 -37.28 10.47 -16.04
C ASP A 46 -35.87 11.05 -15.87
N VAL A 47 -34.96 10.31 -15.24
CA VAL A 47 -33.54 10.70 -15.13
C VAL A 47 -32.90 10.79 -16.52
N LEU A 48 -33.10 9.77 -17.38
CA LEU A 48 -32.60 9.77 -18.75
C LEU A 48 -33.20 10.91 -19.60
N MET A 49 -34.51 11.16 -19.47
CA MET A 49 -35.19 12.27 -20.15
C MET A 49 -34.76 13.64 -19.65
N THR A 50 -34.27 13.75 -18.41
CA THR A 50 -33.65 14.98 -17.89
C THR A 50 -32.27 15.20 -18.53
N ARG A 51 -31.45 14.15 -18.61
CA ARG A 51 -30.13 14.21 -19.29
C ARG A 51 -30.24 14.49 -20.79
N LEU A 52 -31.26 13.98 -21.48
CA LEU A 52 -31.53 14.32 -22.88
C LEU A 52 -31.94 15.78 -23.08
N ARG A 53 -32.60 16.41 -22.10
CA ARG A 53 -32.92 17.85 -22.16
C ARG A 53 -31.69 18.72 -21.99
N SER A 54 -30.78 18.38 -21.06
CA SER A 54 -29.54 19.15 -20.87
C SER A 54 -28.62 19.09 -22.10
N ILE A 55 -28.45 17.90 -22.71
CA ILE A 55 -27.68 17.75 -23.97
C ILE A 55 -28.25 18.66 -25.06
N ARG A 56 -29.57 18.62 -25.29
CA ARG A 56 -30.25 19.49 -26.26
C ARG A 56 -30.09 20.98 -25.94
N GLU A 57 -30.03 21.35 -24.67
CA GLU A 57 -29.84 22.74 -24.23
C GLU A 57 -28.39 23.21 -24.41
N GLU A 58 -27.40 22.32 -24.26
CA GLU A 58 -26.00 22.55 -24.61
C GLU A 58 -25.82 22.72 -26.14
N GLU A 59 -26.39 21.82 -26.94
CA GLU A 59 -26.44 21.93 -28.41
C GLU A 59 -27.09 23.26 -28.86
N THR A 60 -28.23 23.62 -28.25
CA THR A 60 -28.93 24.88 -28.53
C THR A 60 -28.10 26.10 -28.12
N ARG A 61 -27.29 26.01 -27.07
CA ARG A 61 -26.39 27.09 -26.60
C ARG A 61 -25.21 27.26 -27.55
N ALA A 62 -24.58 26.16 -27.98
CA ALA A 62 -23.52 26.17 -28.99
C ALA A 62 -24.01 26.77 -30.33
N ALA A 63 -25.20 26.38 -30.79
CA ALA A 63 -25.82 26.92 -32.02
C ALA A 63 -26.13 28.43 -31.95
N ARG A 64 -26.34 29.00 -30.75
CA ARG A 64 -26.47 30.46 -30.58
C ARG A 64 -25.10 31.15 -30.61
N GLN A 65 -24.07 30.54 -30.05
CA GLN A 65 -22.71 31.10 -30.02
C GLN A 65 -22.05 31.18 -31.40
N THR A 66 -22.44 30.33 -32.35
CA THR A 66 -21.97 30.40 -33.75
C THR A 66 -22.72 31.43 -34.62
N THR A 67 -23.77 32.08 -34.10
CA THR A 67 -24.48 33.15 -34.81
C THR A 67 -23.83 34.51 -34.49
N PRO A 68 -23.19 35.20 -35.45
CA PRO A 68 -22.55 36.48 -35.18
C PRO A 68 -23.59 37.56 -34.81
N PRO A 69 -23.30 38.43 -33.83
CA PRO A 69 -24.25 39.48 -33.43
C PRO A 69 -24.45 40.51 -34.55
N PRO A 70 -25.66 41.10 -34.67
CA PRO A 70 -25.90 42.18 -35.63
C PRO A 70 -25.00 43.38 -35.32
N ALA A 71 -24.38 43.95 -36.36
CA ALA A 71 -23.41 45.02 -36.19
C ALA A 71 -24.04 46.27 -35.53
N PRO A 72 -23.38 46.86 -34.51
CA PRO A 72 -23.89 48.06 -33.86
C PRO A 72 -23.89 49.26 -34.82
N ALA A 73 -24.94 50.09 -34.74
CA ALA A 73 -25.04 51.30 -35.54
C ALA A 73 -23.92 52.29 -35.16
N GLN A 74 -23.29 52.89 -36.18
CA GLN A 74 -22.14 53.78 -36.00
C GLN A 74 -22.57 55.11 -35.35
N ILE A 75 -21.94 55.45 -34.22
CA ILE A 75 -22.06 56.76 -33.56
C ILE A 75 -20.90 57.65 -34.06
N PRO A 76 -21.14 58.91 -34.47
CA PRO A 76 -20.06 59.79 -34.93
C PRO A 76 -19.05 60.14 -33.82
N PRO A 77 -17.73 60.24 -34.13
CA PRO A 77 -16.71 60.53 -33.14
C PRO A 77 -16.68 62.03 -32.73
N PRO A 78 -16.37 62.36 -31.46
CA PRO A 78 -16.19 63.74 -31.00
C PRO A 78 -14.82 64.33 -31.40
N ALA A 79 -14.73 65.66 -31.39
CA ALA A 79 -13.57 66.42 -31.88
C ALA A 79 -12.32 66.35 -30.95
N PRO A 80 -11.09 66.51 -31.50
CA PRO A 80 -9.85 66.24 -30.76
C PRO A 80 -9.38 67.38 -29.84
N ARG A 81 -8.75 67.02 -28.71
CA ARG A 81 -7.91 67.93 -27.92
C ARG A 81 -6.48 67.95 -28.47
N ARG A 82 -5.87 69.14 -28.52
CA ARG A 82 -4.45 69.33 -28.88
C ARG A 82 -3.52 68.98 -27.72
N ILE A 83 -2.36 68.41 -28.03
CA ILE A 83 -1.14 68.42 -27.22
C ILE A 83 0.02 68.82 -28.17
N GLN A 84 1.01 69.55 -27.68
CA GLN A 84 2.19 70.02 -28.45
C GLN A 84 3.44 69.15 -28.20
N PRO A 85 4.50 69.23 -29.04
CA PRO A 85 5.30 68.04 -29.36
C PRO A 85 6.80 68.08 -28.99
N GLU A 86 7.46 66.93 -29.23
CA GLU A 86 8.89 66.73 -29.50
C GLU A 86 9.92 66.82 -28.35
N PRO A 87 11.15 66.24 -28.50
CA PRO A 87 11.77 65.68 -29.72
C PRO A 87 12.15 64.18 -29.69
N MET A 88 12.48 63.65 -30.88
CA MET A 88 12.96 62.28 -31.16
C MET A 88 14.40 62.30 -31.71
N PRO A 89 15.21 61.25 -31.47
CA PRO A 89 15.90 60.57 -32.59
C PRO A 89 16.06 59.04 -32.36
N ALA A 90 16.38 58.17 -33.32
CA ALA A 90 16.23 58.14 -34.79
C ALA A 90 16.49 56.67 -35.27
N PRO A 91 15.97 56.21 -36.44
CA PRO A 91 15.93 54.77 -36.77
C PRO A 91 16.97 54.26 -37.79
N ALA A 92 17.29 52.96 -37.70
CA ALA A 92 17.91 52.12 -38.75
C ALA A 92 17.69 50.63 -38.40
N ARG A 93 17.61 49.62 -39.27
CA ARG A 93 17.43 49.43 -40.73
C ARG A 93 17.48 47.90 -40.93
N GLU A 94 16.44 47.30 -41.50
CA GLU A 94 16.56 46.08 -42.34
C GLU A 94 17.11 46.51 -43.75
N PRO A 95 17.33 45.65 -44.79
CA PRO A 95 16.85 44.27 -45.01
C PRO A 95 17.79 43.28 -45.79
N VAL A 96 17.21 42.16 -46.25
CA VAL A 96 17.50 41.35 -47.48
C VAL A 96 18.08 39.92 -47.32
N ALA A 97 17.31 38.99 -47.90
CA ALA A 97 17.33 37.52 -47.99
C ALA A 97 18.46 36.78 -48.77
N GLY A 98 18.61 35.48 -48.45
CA GLY A 98 18.81 34.33 -49.37
C GLY A 98 20.25 33.85 -49.66
N PRO A 99 20.48 32.64 -50.24
CA PRO A 99 19.60 31.46 -50.44
C PRO A 99 20.26 30.09 -50.06
N GLU A 100 19.58 28.96 -50.36
CA GLU A 100 20.10 27.55 -50.36
C GLU A 100 20.85 27.18 -51.68
N PRO A 101 21.36 25.94 -51.96
CA PRO A 101 21.64 24.71 -51.15
C PRO A 101 23.05 24.06 -51.43
N GLN A 102 23.27 22.81 -50.95
CA GLN A 102 24.02 21.66 -51.57
C GLN A 102 25.22 20.98 -50.82
N THR A 103 25.41 19.72 -51.22
CA THR A 103 26.05 18.50 -50.64
C THR A 103 27.57 18.28 -50.81
N ASP A 104 28.20 17.56 -49.86
CA ASP A 104 29.30 16.53 -49.98
C ASP A 104 30.66 16.85 -50.69
N PRO A 105 31.74 16.01 -50.63
CA PRO A 105 31.99 14.74 -49.91
C PRO A 105 33.35 14.63 -49.11
N GLN A 106 33.71 13.40 -48.67
CA GLN A 106 35.02 12.86 -48.19
C GLN A 106 36.16 12.86 -49.27
N PRO A 107 37.45 12.43 -49.04
CA PRO A 107 38.04 11.42 -48.10
C PRO A 107 39.33 11.88 -47.35
N GLY A 108 40.16 11.11 -46.61
CA GLY A 108 40.33 9.68 -46.23
C GLY A 108 41.43 9.61 -45.13
N HIS A 109 42.40 8.67 -45.00
CA HIS A 109 42.77 7.38 -45.61
C HIS A 109 43.76 6.63 -44.66
N GLU A 110 43.59 5.31 -44.44
CA GLU A 110 44.67 4.28 -44.23
C GLU A 110 45.61 4.35 -42.97
N HIS A 111 46.34 3.32 -42.49
CA HIS A 111 46.64 1.89 -42.78
C HIS A 111 47.19 1.25 -41.44
N VAL A 112 47.28 -0.05 -41.09
CA VAL A 112 46.69 -1.37 -41.50
C VAL A 112 47.13 -2.49 -40.49
N SER A 113 46.55 -3.71 -40.60
CA SER A 113 47.06 -5.04 -40.14
C SER A 113 46.90 -5.55 -38.67
N SER A 114 46.79 -6.88 -38.59
CA SER A 114 46.80 -7.85 -37.47
C SER A 114 47.68 -9.04 -37.97
N PRO A 115 47.90 -10.21 -37.29
CA PRO A 115 47.41 -10.73 -36.00
C PRO A 115 48.47 -11.47 -35.13
N LEU A 116 48.00 -12.25 -34.13
CA LEU A 116 48.67 -13.35 -33.38
C LEU A 116 49.98 -13.08 -32.60
N ASP A 117 49.99 -13.39 -31.29
CA ASP A 117 50.74 -14.54 -30.74
C ASP A 117 50.50 -14.77 -29.22
N ALA A 118 50.99 -15.91 -28.71
CA ALA A 118 51.04 -16.35 -27.30
C ALA A 118 52.34 -17.19 -27.10
N PRO A 119 52.67 -17.87 -25.96
CA PRO A 119 51.95 -18.06 -24.68
C PRO A 119 52.86 -18.08 -23.40
N ILE A 120 52.36 -18.68 -22.31
CA ILE A 120 53.10 -19.30 -21.15
C ILE A 120 53.90 -18.40 -20.17
N SER A 121 53.52 -18.44 -18.89
CA SER A 121 54.41 -18.79 -17.76
C SER A 121 53.58 -19.16 -16.50
N ALA A 122 54.12 -19.98 -15.59
CA ALA A 122 53.36 -20.62 -14.50
C ALA A 122 54.18 -20.76 -13.19
N PRO A 123 54.14 -21.84 -12.38
CA PRO A 123 53.29 -21.88 -11.18
C PRO A 123 54.03 -22.24 -9.87
N ALA A 124 53.29 -22.21 -8.75
CA ALA A 124 53.60 -22.98 -7.54
C ALA A 124 52.32 -23.23 -6.71
N ALA A 125 52.18 -24.24 -5.84
CA ALA A 125 52.61 -25.65 -5.83
C ALA A 125 52.06 -26.26 -4.53
N GLY A 126 51.43 -27.44 -4.56
CA GLY A 126 50.87 -28.06 -3.35
C GLY A 126 50.37 -29.48 -3.62
N LEU A 127 51.06 -30.48 -3.07
CA LEU A 127 50.89 -31.90 -3.39
C LEU A 127 50.00 -32.63 -2.38
N ALA A 128 49.14 -33.51 -2.91
CA ALA A 128 48.63 -34.71 -2.25
C ALA A 128 48.37 -35.76 -3.34
N ALA A 129 48.59 -37.05 -3.06
CA ALA A 129 48.90 -38.04 -4.10
C ALA A 129 47.92 -39.24 -4.20
N ASP A 130 47.97 -39.87 -5.38
CA ASP A 130 47.72 -41.27 -5.72
C ASP A 130 46.41 -41.98 -5.32
N ALA A 131 45.61 -42.27 -6.35
CA ALA A 131 44.94 -43.56 -6.52
C ALA A 131 44.83 -43.89 -8.03
N ILE A 132 45.36 -45.04 -8.46
CA ILE A 132 45.35 -45.47 -9.86
C ILE A 132 44.21 -46.47 -10.11
N ALA A 133 43.40 -46.25 -11.13
CA ALA A 133 42.45 -47.21 -11.70
C ALA A 133 42.24 -46.96 -13.21
N ASP A 134 42.01 -48.03 -13.97
CA ASP A 134 42.03 -48.06 -15.43
C ASP A 134 40.71 -47.53 -16.08
N PRO A 135 40.73 -46.92 -17.27
CA PRO A 135 39.57 -46.24 -17.84
C PRO A 135 38.65 -47.18 -18.62
N ALA A 136 37.82 -47.96 -17.91
CA ALA A 136 36.66 -48.59 -18.51
C ALA A 136 35.67 -47.50 -19.01
N THR A 137 35.16 -47.65 -20.24
CA THR A 137 34.36 -46.62 -20.94
C THR A 137 32.95 -46.45 -20.38
N ALA A 138 32.84 -45.78 -19.24
CA ALA A 138 31.58 -45.29 -18.70
C ALA A 138 31.03 -44.16 -19.58
N LEU A 139 30.13 -44.50 -20.50
CA LEU A 139 29.20 -43.53 -21.07
C LEU A 139 28.48 -42.83 -19.90
N PRO A 140 28.36 -41.49 -19.90
CA PRO A 140 27.71 -40.79 -18.80
C PRO A 140 26.24 -41.22 -18.71
N GLU A 141 25.86 -41.87 -17.60
CA GLU A 141 24.47 -42.17 -17.31
C GLU A 141 23.70 -40.86 -17.15
N ALA A 142 23.05 -40.44 -18.23
CA ALA A 142 22.28 -39.19 -18.29
C ALA A 142 21.18 -39.24 -17.22
N SER A 143 21.40 -38.49 -16.13
CA SER A 143 20.64 -38.62 -14.88
C SER A 143 19.14 -38.66 -15.17
N ALA A 144 18.47 -39.75 -14.79
CA ALA A 144 17.09 -40.07 -15.16
C ALA A 144 16.05 -39.25 -14.38
N LYS A 145 16.24 -37.93 -14.30
CA LYS A 145 15.26 -36.94 -13.80
C LYS A 145 14.02 -37.05 -14.68
N ALA A 146 12.97 -37.69 -14.14
CA ALA A 146 11.78 -38.19 -14.84
C ALA A 146 11.33 -37.32 -16.03
N ARG A 147 11.82 -37.66 -17.23
CA ARG A 147 11.54 -36.95 -18.48
C ARG A 147 10.08 -37.19 -18.83
N ARG A 148 9.20 -36.26 -18.43
CA ARG A 148 7.74 -36.35 -18.62
C ARG A 148 7.45 -36.67 -20.09
N ALA A 149 6.72 -37.76 -20.34
CA ALA A 149 6.45 -38.20 -21.70
C ALA A 149 5.72 -37.08 -22.47
N PRO A 150 6.17 -36.71 -23.68
CA PRO A 150 5.50 -35.69 -24.49
C PRO A 150 4.09 -36.16 -24.87
N ILE A 151 3.16 -35.22 -25.00
CA ILE A 151 1.81 -35.49 -25.51
C ILE A 151 1.95 -36.14 -26.88
N THR A 152 1.54 -37.41 -26.99
CA THR A 152 1.74 -38.19 -28.21
C THR A 152 0.65 -37.85 -29.24
N VAL A 153 1.04 -37.82 -30.53
CA VAL A 153 0.11 -37.48 -31.63
C VAL A 153 -1.18 -38.33 -31.62
N PRO A 154 -1.16 -39.65 -31.32
CA PRO A 154 -2.39 -40.43 -31.15
C PRO A 154 -3.35 -39.91 -30.09
N LEU A 155 -2.86 -39.41 -28.95
CA LEU A 155 -3.73 -38.89 -27.89
C LEU A 155 -4.49 -37.64 -28.35
N ILE A 156 -3.86 -36.80 -29.18
CA ILE A 156 -4.52 -35.64 -29.79
C ILE A 156 -5.52 -36.09 -30.87
N LEU A 157 -5.14 -37.02 -31.76
CA LEU A 157 -6.02 -37.54 -32.82
C LEU A 157 -7.27 -38.23 -32.25
N VAL A 158 -7.12 -39.14 -31.30
CA VAL A 158 -8.27 -39.82 -30.66
C VAL A 158 -9.08 -38.83 -29.82
N GLY A 159 -8.44 -37.89 -29.12
CA GLY A 159 -9.12 -36.86 -28.33
C GLY A 159 -9.99 -35.93 -29.17
N VAL A 160 -9.48 -35.42 -30.30
CA VAL A 160 -10.26 -34.59 -31.25
C VAL A 160 -11.32 -35.43 -31.97
N GLY A 161 -11.04 -36.68 -32.31
CA GLY A 161 -12.03 -37.60 -32.89
C GLY A 161 -13.21 -37.88 -31.95
N ALA A 162 -12.95 -38.14 -30.67
CA ALA A 162 -13.96 -38.27 -29.63
C ALA A 162 -14.76 -36.98 -29.43
N LEU A 163 -14.10 -35.82 -29.45
CA LEU A 163 -14.75 -34.50 -29.34
C LEU A 163 -15.72 -34.25 -30.51
N PHE A 164 -15.32 -34.53 -31.75
CA PHE A 164 -16.19 -34.42 -32.93
C PHE A 164 -17.37 -35.40 -32.89
N LEU A 165 -17.18 -36.61 -32.35
CA LEU A 165 -18.27 -37.58 -32.16
C LEU A 165 -19.28 -37.13 -31.09
N LEU A 166 -18.84 -36.44 -30.04
CA LEU A 166 -19.76 -35.83 -29.07
C LEU A 166 -20.56 -34.67 -29.68
N VAL A 167 -19.92 -33.79 -30.47
CA VAL A 167 -20.64 -32.73 -31.21
C VAL A 167 -21.64 -33.33 -32.20
N ALA A 168 -21.24 -34.35 -32.96
CA ALA A 168 -22.14 -35.05 -33.87
C ALA A 168 -23.30 -35.73 -33.12
N GLY A 169 -23.06 -36.27 -31.91
CA GLY A 169 -24.09 -36.81 -31.02
C GLY A 169 -25.07 -35.75 -30.51
N VAL A 170 -24.59 -34.56 -30.16
CA VAL A 170 -25.42 -33.40 -29.79
C VAL A 170 -26.31 -32.97 -30.97
N ILE A 171 -25.75 -32.81 -32.17
CA ILE A 171 -26.54 -32.41 -33.35
C ILE A 171 -27.49 -33.54 -33.77
N PHE A 172 -27.08 -34.81 -33.70
CA PHE A 172 -27.99 -35.95 -33.89
C PHE A 172 -29.15 -35.92 -32.88
N LEU A 173 -28.90 -35.58 -31.61
CA LEU A 173 -29.96 -35.40 -30.62
C LEU A 173 -30.87 -34.21 -30.95
N ALA A 174 -30.43 -33.18 -31.69
CA ALA A 174 -31.35 -32.16 -32.23
C ALA A 174 -32.16 -32.68 -33.43
N VAL A 175 -31.53 -33.41 -34.36
CA VAL A 175 -32.14 -33.88 -35.62
C VAL A 175 -33.14 -35.02 -35.40
N ALA A 176 -32.79 -35.99 -34.56
CA ALA A 176 -33.59 -37.19 -34.29
C ALA A 176 -34.99 -36.87 -33.73
N TRP A 177 -35.17 -35.67 -33.19
CA TRP A 177 -36.43 -35.16 -32.68
C TRP A 177 -37.48 -34.89 -33.76
N ALA A 178 -37.06 -34.55 -34.98
CA ALA A 178 -37.95 -34.31 -36.11
C ALA A 178 -38.41 -35.59 -36.82
N ALA A 179 -37.73 -36.74 -36.60
CA ALA A 179 -37.88 -37.92 -37.45
C ALA A 179 -38.18 -39.25 -36.73
N MET A 180 -37.83 -39.38 -35.44
CA MET A 180 -38.00 -40.65 -34.69
C MET A 180 -38.85 -40.44 -33.43
N GLY A 181 -39.55 -41.49 -32.99
CA GLY A 181 -40.28 -41.50 -31.71
C GLY A 181 -39.35 -41.50 -30.50
N VAL A 182 -39.80 -40.92 -29.38
CA VAL A 182 -38.99 -40.66 -28.16
C VAL A 182 -38.17 -41.87 -27.71
N GLY A 183 -38.81 -43.04 -27.54
CA GLY A 183 -38.13 -44.25 -27.08
C GLY A 183 -37.07 -44.80 -28.05
N GLY A 184 -37.21 -44.55 -29.35
CA GLY A 184 -36.20 -44.93 -30.35
C GLY A 184 -34.92 -44.11 -30.20
N ARG A 185 -35.04 -42.81 -29.91
CA ARG A 185 -33.90 -41.90 -29.71
C ARG A 185 -33.08 -42.30 -28.48
N THR A 186 -33.75 -42.52 -27.34
CA THR A 186 -33.10 -42.89 -26.07
C THR A 186 -32.49 -44.29 -26.14
N THR A 187 -33.18 -45.26 -26.76
CA THR A 187 -32.61 -46.60 -26.98
C THR A 187 -31.35 -46.55 -27.85
N MET A 188 -31.36 -45.76 -28.92
CA MET A 188 -30.23 -45.71 -29.86
C MET A 188 -28.98 -45.03 -29.25
N LEU A 189 -29.15 -43.95 -28.48
CA LEU A 189 -28.05 -43.33 -27.75
C LEU A 189 -27.48 -44.27 -26.67
N LEU A 190 -28.34 -44.89 -25.85
CA LEU A 190 -27.92 -45.83 -24.81
C LEU A 190 -27.17 -47.04 -25.40
N VAL A 191 -27.60 -47.55 -26.56
CA VAL A 191 -26.89 -48.59 -27.30
C VAL A 191 -25.50 -48.13 -27.73
N PHE A 192 -25.32 -46.91 -28.23
CA PHE A 192 -23.99 -46.36 -28.51
C PHE A 192 -23.14 -46.17 -27.24
N THR A 193 -23.71 -45.65 -26.14
CA THR A 193 -23.02 -45.50 -24.85
C THR A 193 -22.48 -46.85 -24.34
N VAL A 194 -23.28 -47.92 -24.45
CA VAL A 194 -22.86 -49.30 -24.13
C VAL A 194 -21.76 -49.79 -25.07
N ILE A 195 -21.92 -49.62 -26.40
CA ILE A 195 -20.93 -50.04 -27.40
C ILE A 195 -19.57 -49.38 -27.15
N PHE A 196 -19.51 -48.05 -26.95
CA PHE A 196 -18.25 -47.35 -26.70
C PHE A 196 -17.65 -47.71 -25.32
N THR A 197 -18.48 -47.91 -24.29
CA THR A 197 -18.01 -48.40 -22.98
C THR A 197 -17.30 -49.76 -23.10
N VAL A 198 -17.92 -50.70 -23.82
CA VAL A 198 -17.35 -52.03 -24.08
C VAL A 198 -16.11 -51.94 -24.98
N ALA A 199 -16.14 -51.14 -26.04
CA ALA A 199 -15.01 -50.96 -26.95
C ALA A 199 -13.76 -50.41 -26.24
N GLY A 200 -13.91 -49.41 -25.36
CA GLY A 200 -12.81 -48.92 -24.52
C GLY A 200 -12.29 -50.00 -23.57
N GLY A 201 -13.16 -50.86 -23.03
CA GLY A 201 -12.77 -52.02 -22.23
C GLY A 201 -11.99 -53.08 -23.02
N VAL A 202 -12.26 -53.23 -24.32
CA VAL A 202 -11.46 -54.08 -25.23
C VAL A 202 -10.11 -53.44 -25.55
N LEU A 203 -10.07 -52.14 -25.86
CA LEU A 203 -8.82 -51.39 -26.09
C LEU A 203 -7.91 -51.43 -24.85
N MET A 204 -8.48 -51.37 -23.65
CA MET A 204 -7.76 -51.54 -22.39
C MET A 204 -7.10 -52.92 -22.27
N ARG A 205 -7.81 -54.00 -22.66
CA ARG A 205 -7.27 -55.37 -22.70
C ARG A 205 -6.15 -55.51 -23.74
N LEU A 206 -6.24 -54.77 -24.85
CA LEU A 206 -5.21 -54.68 -25.90
C LEU A 206 -4.00 -53.78 -25.52
N GLN A 207 -4.05 -53.10 -24.36
CA GLN A 207 -3.04 -52.14 -23.88
C GLN A 207 -2.93 -50.84 -24.72
N LEU A 208 -3.96 -50.48 -25.48
CA LEU A 208 -4.00 -49.26 -26.30
C LEU A 208 -4.48 -48.09 -25.45
N ARG A 209 -3.55 -47.29 -24.91
CA ARG A 209 -3.82 -46.30 -23.87
C ARG A 209 -4.59 -45.09 -24.42
N ALA A 210 -4.13 -44.47 -25.50
CA ALA A 210 -4.79 -43.31 -26.10
C ALA A 210 -6.17 -43.69 -26.65
N GLY A 211 -6.28 -44.87 -27.26
CA GLY A 211 -7.57 -45.47 -27.63
C GLY A 211 -8.52 -45.62 -26.44
N THR A 212 -8.04 -46.19 -25.32
CA THR A 212 -8.84 -46.34 -24.10
C THR A 212 -9.25 -44.99 -23.50
N GLU A 213 -8.31 -44.06 -23.36
CA GLU A 213 -8.57 -42.74 -22.77
C GLU A 213 -9.62 -41.95 -23.57
N GLY A 214 -9.55 -41.97 -24.90
CA GLY A 214 -10.50 -41.24 -25.76
C GLY A 214 -11.86 -41.94 -25.97
N VAL A 215 -11.89 -43.28 -26.04
CA VAL A 215 -13.15 -44.02 -26.20
C VAL A 215 -13.98 -44.02 -24.90
N TRP A 216 -13.33 -44.06 -23.73
CA TRP A 216 -14.05 -43.92 -22.47
C TRP A 216 -14.47 -42.47 -22.15
N THR A 217 -13.75 -41.43 -22.57
CA THR A 217 -14.28 -40.06 -22.46
C THR A 217 -15.44 -39.81 -23.42
N LEU A 218 -15.41 -40.39 -24.63
CA LEU A 218 -16.57 -40.42 -25.53
C LEU A 218 -17.78 -41.10 -24.86
N ALA A 219 -17.60 -42.28 -24.26
CA ALA A 219 -18.68 -42.98 -23.57
C ALA A 219 -19.27 -42.18 -22.38
N LEU A 220 -18.43 -41.48 -21.61
CA LEU A 220 -18.88 -40.61 -20.52
C LEU A 220 -19.61 -39.35 -21.01
N GLY A 221 -19.24 -38.81 -22.17
CA GLY A 221 -19.97 -37.73 -22.81
C GLY A 221 -21.31 -38.19 -23.40
N LEU A 222 -21.38 -39.38 -24.00
CA LEU A 222 -22.64 -39.97 -24.46
C LEU A 222 -23.60 -40.25 -23.30
N LEU A 223 -23.11 -40.71 -22.15
CA LEU A 223 -23.90 -40.86 -20.92
C LEU A 223 -24.54 -39.53 -20.45
N ALA A 224 -23.84 -38.39 -20.64
CA ALA A 224 -24.44 -37.08 -20.37
C ALA A 224 -25.54 -36.72 -21.39
N LEU A 225 -25.40 -37.14 -22.65
CA LEU A 225 -26.41 -36.97 -23.69
C LEU A 225 -27.61 -37.91 -23.52
N ASP A 226 -27.44 -39.10 -22.95
CA ASP A 226 -28.55 -39.98 -22.56
C ASP A 226 -29.46 -39.28 -21.53
N ILE A 227 -28.86 -38.65 -20.51
CA ILE A 227 -29.59 -37.91 -19.46
C ILE A 227 -30.22 -36.63 -20.03
N ALA A 228 -29.54 -35.91 -20.92
CA ALA A 228 -30.13 -34.80 -21.67
C ALA A 228 -31.33 -35.27 -22.51
N GLY A 229 -31.20 -36.40 -23.20
CA GLY A 229 -32.25 -37.05 -23.96
C GLY A 229 -33.47 -37.36 -23.09
N MET A 230 -33.28 -37.95 -21.91
CA MET A 230 -34.36 -38.22 -20.95
C MET A 230 -35.06 -36.96 -20.43
N LYS A 231 -34.33 -35.87 -20.18
CA LYS A 231 -34.94 -34.58 -19.80
C LYS A 231 -35.86 -34.06 -20.90
N TYR A 232 -35.33 -33.86 -22.11
CA TYR A 232 -36.14 -33.31 -23.20
C TYR A 232 -37.28 -34.25 -23.59
N ALA A 233 -37.09 -35.57 -23.47
CA ALA A 233 -38.10 -36.61 -23.68
C ALA A 233 -39.33 -36.56 -22.76
N GLY A 234 -39.36 -35.69 -21.75
CA GLY A 234 -40.45 -35.60 -20.76
C GLY A 234 -40.43 -36.74 -19.73
N TRP A 235 -39.43 -37.63 -19.75
CA TRP A 235 -39.33 -38.75 -18.80
C TRP A 235 -39.08 -38.30 -17.34
N LEU A 236 -38.72 -37.03 -17.14
CA LEU A 236 -38.50 -36.40 -15.83
C LEU A 236 -39.64 -35.44 -15.42
N GLY A 237 -40.70 -35.31 -16.23
CA GLY A 237 -41.86 -34.46 -15.98
C GLY A 237 -41.64 -32.96 -16.25
N ASP A 238 -42.75 -32.20 -16.34
CA ASP A 238 -42.79 -30.81 -16.81
C ASP A 238 -42.31 -29.74 -15.79
N SER A 239 -41.70 -30.17 -14.68
CA SER A 239 -41.21 -29.24 -13.65
C SER A 239 -39.89 -28.58 -14.06
N GLU A 240 -39.59 -27.41 -13.53
CA GLU A 240 -38.43 -26.58 -13.93
C GLU A 240 -37.09 -27.12 -13.39
N TRP A 241 -36.67 -28.30 -13.84
CA TRP A 241 -35.38 -28.93 -13.50
C TRP A 241 -34.20 -28.20 -14.19
N GLY A 242 -33.98 -26.94 -13.85
CA GLY A 242 -32.82 -26.14 -14.27
C GLY A 242 -31.52 -26.70 -13.67
N GLY A 243 -31.22 -26.35 -12.42
CA GLY A 243 -30.03 -26.85 -11.72
C GLY A 243 -30.09 -28.36 -11.39
N GLY A 244 -31.26 -28.91 -11.10
CA GLY A 244 -31.45 -30.34 -10.80
C GLY A 244 -30.98 -31.28 -11.91
N PHE A 245 -31.12 -30.84 -13.17
CA PHE A 245 -30.58 -31.55 -14.34
C PHE A 245 -29.04 -31.60 -14.34
N LEU A 246 -28.38 -30.48 -14.03
CA LEU A 246 -26.92 -30.41 -13.94
C LEU A 246 -26.37 -31.26 -12.80
N VAL A 247 -27.08 -31.34 -11.66
CA VAL A 247 -26.77 -32.28 -10.57
C VAL A 247 -26.81 -33.73 -11.07
N ALA A 248 -27.88 -34.14 -11.74
CA ALA A 248 -28.04 -35.50 -12.23
C ALA A 248 -26.97 -35.89 -13.27
N VAL A 249 -26.72 -35.04 -14.27
CA VAL A 249 -25.67 -35.24 -15.29
C VAL A 249 -24.30 -35.32 -14.65
N GLY A 250 -23.95 -34.35 -13.80
CA GLY A 250 -22.64 -34.27 -13.17
C GLY A 250 -22.35 -35.46 -12.25
N ALA A 251 -23.33 -35.86 -11.43
CA ALA A 251 -23.21 -37.01 -10.53
C ALA A 251 -23.03 -38.33 -11.30
N ALA A 252 -23.79 -38.55 -12.38
CA ALA A 252 -23.66 -39.74 -13.22
C ALA A 252 -22.26 -39.84 -13.87
N VAL A 253 -21.77 -38.74 -14.44
CA VAL A 253 -20.43 -38.67 -15.06
C VAL A 253 -19.32 -38.84 -14.02
N PHE A 254 -19.47 -38.27 -12.81
CA PHE A 254 -18.54 -38.46 -11.70
C PHE A 254 -18.43 -39.92 -11.26
N VAL A 255 -19.57 -40.58 -11.00
CA VAL A 255 -19.62 -41.99 -10.58
C VAL A 255 -19.09 -42.92 -11.67
N ALA A 256 -19.52 -42.74 -12.92
CA ALA A 256 -19.07 -43.57 -14.04
C ALA A 256 -17.56 -43.37 -14.34
N GLY A 257 -17.06 -42.13 -14.32
CA GLY A 257 -15.65 -41.83 -14.53
C GLY A 257 -14.74 -42.40 -13.43
N ILE A 258 -15.19 -42.39 -12.17
CA ILE A 258 -14.52 -43.08 -11.06
C ILE A 258 -14.55 -44.60 -11.27
N ALA A 259 -15.70 -45.18 -11.62
CA ALA A 259 -15.83 -46.63 -11.84
C ALA A 259 -14.88 -47.12 -12.96
N MET A 260 -14.84 -46.43 -14.10
CA MET A 260 -13.91 -46.72 -15.20
C MET A 260 -12.44 -46.57 -14.74
N SER A 261 -12.11 -45.51 -14.00
CA SER A 261 -10.76 -45.29 -13.46
C SER A 261 -10.31 -46.41 -12.51
N LEU A 262 -11.21 -46.89 -11.64
CA LEU A 262 -10.95 -48.00 -10.72
C LEU A 262 -10.88 -49.36 -11.44
N LEU A 263 -11.66 -49.58 -12.50
CA LEU A 263 -11.52 -50.78 -13.35
C LEU A 263 -10.15 -50.83 -14.03
N ALA A 264 -9.65 -49.70 -14.56
CA ALA A 264 -8.30 -49.63 -15.11
C ALA A 264 -7.22 -49.86 -14.05
N ALA A 265 -7.34 -49.23 -12.88
CA ALA A 265 -6.37 -49.38 -11.79
C ALA A 265 -6.27 -50.82 -11.25
N ARG A 266 -7.33 -51.64 -11.37
CA ARG A 266 -7.32 -53.07 -11.00
C ARG A 266 -6.62 -53.98 -12.03
N GLY A 267 -6.23 -53.46 -13.19
CA GLY A 267 -5.45 -54.21 -14.17
C GLY A 267 -4.04 -53.65 -14.27
N ASP A 268 -3.03 -54.43 -13.85
CA ASP A 268 -1.58 -54.09 -13.85
C ASP A 268 -0.98 -53.67 -15.21
N LYS A 269 -1.80 -53.65 -16.27
CA LYS A 269 -1.43 -53.40 -17.66
C LYS A 269 -1.45 -51.91 -18.05
N LEU A 270 -2.17 -51.04 -17.32
CA LEU A 270 -2.35 -49.62 -17.67
C LEU A 270 -2.46 -48.72 -16.41
N THR A 271 -1.32 -48.43 -15.77
CA THR A 271 -1.24 -47.78 -14.45
C THR A 271 -1.70 -46.32 -14.35
N THR A 272 -2.01 -45.64 -15.45
CA THR A 272 -2.67 -44.32 -15.45
C THR A 272 -3.54 -44.15 -16.70
N VAL A 273 -4.86 -44.10 -16.54
CA VAL A 273 -5.81 -43.71 -17.60
C VAL A 273 -6.38 -42.35 -17.21
N ILE A 274 -5.99 -41.27 -17.90
CA ILE A 274 -6.21 -39.88 -17.46
C ILE A 274 -7.60 -39.36 -17.87
N GLY A 275 -8.06 -39.63 -19.09
CA GLY A 275 -9.34 -39.14 -19.62
C GLY A 275 -10.54 -39.28 -18.66
N PRO A 276 -10.86 -40.49 -18.15
CA PRO A 276 -11.99 -40.70 -17.22
C PRO A 276 -11.84 -39.98 -15.87
N GLN A 277 -10.61 -39.73 -15.41
CA GLN A 277 -10.35 -38.96 -14.18
C GLN A 277 -10.65 -37.46 -14.39
N LEU A 278 -10.31 -36.92 -15.56
CA LEU A 278 -10.67 -35.54 -15.93
C LEU A 278 -12.17 -35.41 -16.17
N ALA A 279 -12.80 -36.38 -16.84
CA ALA A 279 -14.25 -36.43 -17.01
C ALA A 279 -14.98 -36.50 -15.66
N ALA A 280 -14.49 -37.31 -14.71
CA ALA A 280 -15.05 -37.33 -13.36
C ALA A 280 -14.91 -35.98 -12.64
N ALA A 281 -13.75 -35.32 -12.72
CA ALA A 281 -13.56 -33.98 -12.15
C ALA A 281 -14.49 -32.92 -12.80
N ALA A 282 -14.75 -33.02 -14.11
CA ALA A 282 -15.73 -32.18 -14.80
C ALA A 282 -17.18 -32.53 -14.39
N GLY A 283 -17.51 -33.81 -14.18
CA GLY A 283 -18.80 -34.24 -13.64
C GLY A 283 -19.05 -33.68 -12.23
N LEU A 284 -18.03 -33.73 -11.36
CA LEU A 284 -18.05 -33.09 -10.05
C LEU A 284 -18.33 -31.58 -10.18
N PHE A 285 -17.57 -30.86 -11.01
CA PHE A 285 -17.79 -29.44 -11.26
C PHE A 285 -19.24 -29.14 -11.69
N THR A 286 -19.75 -29.86 -12.70
CA THR A 286 -21.12 -29.70 -13.21
C THR A 286 -22.18 -29.99 -12.16
N ALA A 287 -21.98 -31.00 -11.31
CA ALA A 287 -22.92 -31.30 -10.23
C ALA A 287 -22.97 -30.20 -9.16
N LEU A 288 -21.80 -29.65 -8.81
CA LEU A 288 -21.68 -28.55 -7.85
C LEU A 288 -22.27 -27.25 -8.39
N LEU A 289 -22.07 -26.97 -9.68
CA LEU A 289 -22.65 -25.81 -10.39
C LEU A 289 -24.18 -25.97 -10.53
N GLY A 290 -24.67 -27.20 -10.72
CA GLY A 290 -26.09 -27.51 -10.66
C GLY A 290 -26.69 -27.27 -9.28
N LEU A 291 -25.98 -27.66 -8.21
CA LEU A 291 -26.41 -27.45 -6.82
C LEU A 291 -26.45 -25.96 -6.45
N GLU A 292 -25.50 -25.18 -6.97
CA GLU A 292 -25.51 -23.70 -6.89
C GLU A 292 -26.77 -23.11 -7.57
N LEU A 293 -27.09 -23.52 -8.81
CA LEU A 293 -28.25 -23.02 -9.56
C LEU A 293 -29.62 -23.44 -9.00
N ILE A 294 -29.69 -24.46 -8.14
CA ILE A 294 -30.93 -24.80 -7.41
C ILE A 294 -31.19 -23.78 -6.29
N SER A 295 -30.16 -23.10 -5.80
CA SER A 295 -30.22 -22.41 -4.52
C SER A 295 -30.74 -20.98 -4.59
N THR A 296 -31.88 -20.75 -3.93
CA THR A 296 -32.48 -19.43 -3.69
C THR A 296 -32.18 -18.89 -2.28
N LEU A 297 -31.27 -19.55 -1.55
CA LEU A 297 -30.94 -19.28 -0.15
C LEU A 297 -29.45 -19.00 0.01
N ASN A 298 -29.10 -17.84 0.56
CA ASN A 298 -27.72 -17.30 0.58
C ASN A 298 -26.70 -18.17 1.36
N TRP A 299 -27.14 -19.21 2.07
CA TRP A 299 -26.32 -20.14 2.84
C TRP A 299 -25.93 -21.41 2.07
N PHE A 300 -26.57 -21.70 0.94
CA PHE A 300 -26.34 -22.90 0.13
C PHE A 300 -24.95 -23.06 -0.52
N PRO A 301 -24.20 -22.01 -0.96
CA PRO A 301 -22.92 -22.23 -1.68
C PRO A 301 -21.82 -22.87 -0.81
N LEU A 302 -22.06 -22.98 0.50
CA LEU A 302 -21.25 -23.79 1.40
C LEU A 302 -21.39 -25.30 1.14
N ILE A 303 -22.57 -25.80 0.73
CA ILE A 303 -22.80 -27.22 0.46
C ILE A 303 -21.94 -27.70 -0.73
N PRO A 304 -21.88 -27.01 -1.88
CA PRO A 304 -20.92 -27.30 -2.93
C PRO A 304 -19.46 -27.40 -2.43
N THR A 305 -18.97 -26.44 -1.63
CA THR A 305 -17.58 -26.50 -1.15
C THR A 305 -17.31 -27.68 -0.22
N VAL A 306 -18.26 -28.06 0.65
CA VAL A 306 -18.13 -29.25 1.51
C VAL A 306 -18.14 -30.53 0.68
N VAL A 307 -19.01 -30.65 -0.34
CA VAL A 307 -19.03 -31.82 -1.24
C VAL A 307 -17.73 -31.91 -2.06
N ALA A 308 -17.21 -30.79 -2.57
CA ALA A 308 -15.90 -30.72 -3.21
C ALA A 308 -14.78 -31.15 -2.26
N LEU A 309 -14.81 -30.73 -0.99
CA LEU A 309 -13.81 -31.10 0.02
C LEU A 309 -13.80 -32.61 0.28
N VAL A 310 -14.98 -33.21 0.46
CA VAL A 310 -15.13 -34.67 0.60
C VAL A 310 -14.62 -35.39 -0.66
N ALA A 311 -14.92 -34.90 -1.86
CA ALA A 311 -14.44 -35.48 -3.10
C ALA A 311 -12.90 -35.43 -3.22
N VAL A 312 -12.24 -34.33 -2.84
CA VAL A 312 -10.77 -34.25 -2.80
C VAL A 312 -10.20 -35.23 -1.76
N ILE A 313 -10.79 -35.30 -0.55
CA ILE A 313 -10.35 -36.22 0.50
C ILE A 313 -10.46 -37.68 0.05
N VAL A 314 -11.59 -38.07 -0.54
CA VAL A 314 -11.81 -39.43 -1.06
C VAL A 314 -10.85 -39.75 -2.20
N ALA A 315 -10.72 -38.85 -3.18
CA ALA A 315 -9.77 -39.02 -4.28
C ALA A 315 -8.33 -39.16 -3.77
N SER A 316 -7.94 -38.40 -2.74
CA SER A 316 -6.57 -38.42 -2.18
C SER A 316 -6.18 -39.74 -1.51
N LYS A 317 -7.16 -40.61 -1.20
CA LYS A 317 -6.94 -41.98 -0.71
C LYS A 317 -6.85 -43.02 -1.85
N THR A 318 -6.77 -42.58 -3.10
CA THR A 318 -6.62 -43.41 -4.30
C THR A 318 -5.42 -42.94 -5.14
N ASP A 319 -4.83 -43.83 -5.93
CA ASP A 319 -3.74 -43.49 -6.87
C ASP A 319 -4.17 -42.63 -8.08
N LEU A 320 -5.42 -42.14 -8.11
CA LEU A 320 -6.01 -41.36 -9.19
C LEU A 320 -5.52 -39.89 -9.18
N LYS A 321 -4.22 -39.71 -9.49
CA LYS A 321 -3.48 -38.44 -9.43
C LYS A 321 -4.02 -37.32 -10.34
N ALA A 322 -4.81 -37.64 -11.37
CA ALA A 322 -5.48 -36.61 -12.18
C ALA A 322 -6.84 -36.22 -11.59
N LEU A 323 -7.55 -37.15 -10.95
CA LEU A 323 -8.81 -36.88 -10.25
C LEU A 323 -8.58 -36.01 -9.01
N THR A 324 -7.52 -36.28 -8.23
CA THR A 324 -7.16 -35.44 -7.08
C THR A 324 -6.84 -34.01 -7.50
N LEU A 325 -6.04 -33.83 -8.56
CA LEU A 325 -5.67 -32.52 -9.07
C LEU A 325 -6.88 -31.78 -9.65
N GLY A 326 -7.73 -32.47 -10.43
CA GLY A 326 -8.98 -31.92 -10.94
C GLY A 326 -9.92 -31.47 -9.83
N ALA A 327 -10.14 -32.32 -8.81
CA ALA A 327 -10.97 -31.98 -7.65
C ALA A 327 -10.39 -30.80 -6.84
N MET A 328 -9.06 -30.68 -6.71
CA MET A 328 -8.42 -29.52 -6.08
C MET A 328 -8.63 -28.22 -6.87
N VAL A 329 -8.63 -28.28 -8.21
CA VAL A 329 -8.97 -27.11 -9.06
C VAL A 329 -10.43 -26.73 -8.92
N VAL A 330 -11.35 -27.70 -8.89
CA VAL A 330 -12.79 -27.48 -8.67
C VAL A 330 -13.06 -26.84 -7.30
N MET A 331 -12.42 -27.35 -6.25
CA MET A 331 -12.42 -26.77 -4.91
C MET A 331 -11.93 -25.31 -4.94
N ALA A 332 -10.76 -25.05 -5.53
CA ALA A 332 -10.19 -23.70 -5.58
C ALA A 332 -11.06 -22.70 -6.37
N GLY A 333 -11.73 -23.15 -7.43
CA GLY A 333 -12.66 -22.33 -8.21
C GLY A 333 -13.90 -21.92 -7.41
N PHE A 334 -14.55 -22.86 -6.71
CA PHE A 334 -15.68 -22.56 -5.82
C PHE A 334 -15.25 -21.71 -4.61
N TRP A 335 -14.04 -21.91 -4.08
CA TRP A 335 -13.52 -21.10 -2.99
C TRP A 335 -13.22 -19.65 -3.40
N LEU A 336 -12.67 -19.46 -4.61
CA LEU A 336 -12.50 -18.14 -5.22
C LEU A 336 -13.86 -17.46 -5.44
N LEU A 337 -14.86 -18.20 -5.93
CA LEU A 337 -16.22 -17.69 -6.14
C LEU A 337 -16.84 -17.17 -4.83
N LEU A 338 -16.76 -17.94 -3.73
CA LEU A 338 -17.22 -17.48 -2.41
C LEU A 338 -16.51 -16.19 -1.96
N LEU A 339 -15.18 -16.15 -2.05
CA LEU A 339 -14.40 -14.99 -1.60
C LEU A 339 -14.68 -13.75 -2.45
N VAL A 340 -14.82 -13.88 -3.77
CA VAL A 340 -15.17 -12.78 -4.67
C VAL A 340 -16.59 -12.29 -4.39
N ARG A 341 -17.57 -13.20 -4.23
CA ARG A 341 -18.97 -12.84 -3.96
C ARG A 341 -19.15 -12.13 -2.62
N GLY A 342 -18.43 -12.56 -1.58
CA GLY A 342 -18.40 -11.89 -0.27
C GLY A 342 -17.53 -10.62 -0.18
N LEU A 343 -16.86 -10.22 -1.26
CA LEU A 343 -16.10 -8.96 -1.37
C LEU A 343 -16.70 -7.96 -2.38
N LEU A 344 -17.60 -8.41 -3.25
CA LEU A 344 -18.32 -7.59 -4.24
C LEU A 344 -19.78 -7.30 -3.83
N ASP A 345 -20.19 -7.75 -2.65
CA ASP A 345 -21.49 -7.47 -2.08
C ASP A 345 -21.60 -5.96 -1.77
N PRO A 346 -22.54 -5.20 -2.36
CA PRO A 346 -22.56 -3.73 -2.28
C PRO A 346 -23.09 -3.18 -0.95
N ALA A 347 -23.34 -4.03 0.05
CA ALA A 347 -23.73 -3.64 1.40
C ALA A 347 -22.62 -2.79 2.05
N LEU A 348 -22.96 -1.56 2.47
CA LEU A 348 -22.01 -0.58 2.99
C LEU A 348 -21.82 -0.66 4.51
N THR A 349 -22.64 -1.46 5.20
CA THR A 349 -22.63 -1.62 6.66
C THR A 349 -22.49 -3.09 7.05
N GLY A 350 -21.75 -3.38 8.14
CA GLY A 350 -21.47 -4.75 8.57
C GLY A 350 -22.69 -5.51 9.07
N SER A 351 -23.73 -4.80 9.49
CA SER A 351 -25.03 -5.34 9.88
C SER A 351 -25.91 -5.72 8.68
N GLU A 352 -25.77 -5.07 7.53
CA GLU A 352 -26.37 -5.51 6.26
C GLU A 352 -25.72 -6.84 5.79
N LEU A 353 -24.39 -6.95 5.78
CA LEU A 353 -23.71 -8.24 5.46
C LEU A 353 -24.12 -9.39 6.39
N LEU A 354 -24.46 -9.10 7.65
CA LEU A 354 -24.97 -10.08 8.60
C LEU A 354 -26.41 -10.51 8.24
N ARG A 355 -27.25 -9.56 7.82
CA ARG A 355 -28.67 -9.76 7.51
C ARG A 355 -28.87 -10.48 6.17
N ASP A 356 -28.08 -10.13 5.16
CA ASP A 356 -28.11 -10.70 3.82
C ASP A 356 -27.29 -12.01 3.72
N GLY A 357 -26.59 -12.40 4.78
CA GLY A 357 -26.01 -13.74 4.91
C GLY A 357 -24.75 -13.96 4.06
N THR A 358 -24.02 -12.90 3.72
CA THR A 358 -22.67 -12.98 3.11
C THR A 358 -21.57 -13.12 4.17
N LEU A 359 -21.75 -12.57 5.37
CA LEU A 359 -20.86 -12.75 6.52
C LEU A 359 -20.60 -14.25 6.87
N PRO A 360 -21.61 -15.15 6.87
CA PRO A 360 -21.41 -16.60 6.96
C PRO A 360 -20.66 -17.26 5.80
N MET A 361 -20.74 -16.73 4.56
CA MET A 361 -19.98 -17.27 3.42
C MET A 361 -18.48 -17.13 3.67
N LEU A 362 -18.05 -15.98 4.19
CA LEU A 362 -16.65 -15.70 4.54
C LEU A 362 -16.16 -16.58 5.71
N LEU A 363 -17.00 -16.80 6.73
CA LEU A 363 -16.70 -17.75 7.80
C LEU A 363 -16.56 -19.20 7.28
N GLY A 364 -17.42 -19.61 6.35
CA GLY A 364 -17.32 -20.92 5.69
C GLY A 364 -16.08 -21.07 4.83
N ALA A 365 -15.70 -20.03 4.08
CA ALA A 365 -14.46 -19.98 3.31
C ALA A 365 -13.22 -20.11 4.22
N ALA A 366 -13.21 -19.43 5.37
CA ALA A 366 -12.18 -19.57 6.40
C ALA A 366 -12.14 -20.99 7.00
N ALA A 367 -13.30 -21.57 7.32
CA ALA A 367 -13.40 -22.93 7.84
C ALA A 367 -12.85 -23.97 6.85
N VAL A 368 -13.18 -23.87 5.55
CA VAL A 368 -12.65 -24.76 4.50
C VAL A 368 -11.14 -24.61 4.36
N LEU A 369 -10.58 -23.39 4.38
CA LEU A 369 -9.11 -23.20 4.40
C LEU A 369 -8.45 -23.91 5.59
N ALA A 370 -9.02 -23.78 6.79
CA ALA A 370 -8.50 -24.41 7.99
C ALA A 370 -8.53 -25.95 7.89
N VAL A 371 -9.64 -26.53 7.42
CA VAL A 371 -9.76 -27.98 7.23
C VAL A 371 -8.80 -28.48 6.14
N VAL A 372 -8.61 -27.76 5.04
CA VAL A 372 -7.62 -28.11 3.99
C VAL A 372 -6.20 -28.07 4.55
N ALA A 373 -5.85 -27.00 5.28
CA ALA A 373 -4.54 -26.86 5.93
C ALA A 373 -4.27 -28.00 6.93
N LEU A 374 -5.28 -28.44 7.68
CA LEU A 374 -5.17 -29.53 8.65
C LEU A 374 -5.02 -30.90 7.96
N LEU A 375 -5.97 -31.28 7.08
CA LEU A 375 -6.12 -32.65 6.59
C LEU A 375 -5.14 -33.07 5.48
N PHE A 376 -4.71 -32.16 4.60
CA PHE A 376 -3.89 -32.55 3.44
C PHE A 376 -2.38 -32.61 3.74
N PRO A 377 -1.59 -33.45 3.04
CA PRO A 377 -0.15 -33.57 3.23
C PRO A 377 0.64 -32.41 2.58
N LEU A 378 0.27 -31.17 2.95
CA LEU A 378 0.93 -29.93 2.51
C LEU A 378 2.21 -29.66 3.31
N PRO A 379 3.23 -28.98 2.71
CA PRO A 379 4.42 -28.57 3.43
C PRO A 379 4.09 -27.61 4.58
N ALA A 380 4.84 -27.70 5.68
CA ALA A 380 4.58 -27.01 6.94
C ALA A 380 4.27 -25.51 6.80
N ASN A 381 5.04 -24.80 5.98
CA ASN A 381 4.88 -23.36 5.78
C ASN A 381 3.57 -23.01 5.05
N ALA A 382 3.13 -23.84 4.11
CA ALA A 382 1.85 -23.65 3.42
C ALA A 382 0.66 -23.88 4.36
N LYS A 383 0.72 -24.92 5.22
CA LYS A 383 -0.28 -25.15 6.28
C LYS A 383 -0.43 -23.92 7.17
N VAL A 384 0.69 -23.38 7.67
CA VAL A 384 0.72 -22.16 8.50
C VAL A 384 0.13 -20.95 7.77
N ALA A 385 0.53 -20.72 6.51
CA ALA A 385 0.03 -19.59 5.72
C ALA A 385 -1.48 -19.68 5.46
N MET A 386 -1.99 -20.86 5.09
CA MET A 386 -3.42 -21.09 4.87
C MET A 386 -4.25 -20.94 6.15
N THR A 387 -3.74 -21.41 7.30
CA THR A 387 -4.40 -21.18 8.60
C THR A 387 -4.32 -19.71 9.03
N GLY A 388 -3.24 -18.99 8.71
CA GLY A 388 -3.14 -17.55 8.93
C GLY A 388 -4.14 -16.75 8.10
N ALA A 389 -4.29 -17.10 6.82
CA ALA A 389 -5.30 -16.53 5.93
C ALA A 389 -6.73 -16.81 6.43
N ALA A 390 -7.02 -18.05 6.86
CA ALA A 390 -8.31 -18.39 7.48
C ALA A 390 -8.60 -17.55 8.73
N LEU A 391 -7.63 -17.41 9.64
CA LEU A 391 -7.77 -16.59 10.85
C LEU A 391 -7.98 -15.11 10.52
N LEU A 392 -7.29 -14.56 9.52
CA LEU A 392 -7.45 -13.17 9.10
C LEU A 392 -8.81 -12.92 8.45
N ILE A 393 -9.27 -13.81 7.55
CA ILE A 393 -10.61 -13.73 6.95
C ILE A 393 -11.67 -13.79 8.06
N ALA A 394 -11.59 -14.75 8.97
CA ALA A 394 -12.54 -14.87 10.07
C ALA A 394 -12.53 -13.61 10.98
N ALA A 395 -11.37 -13.07 11.34
CA ALA A 395 -11.28 -11.87 12.16
C ALA A 395 -11.82 -10.61 11.46
N TYR A 396 -11.53 -10.43 10.17
CA TYR A 396 -12.12 -9.36 9.34
C TYR A 396 -13.65 -9.47 9.31
N THR A 397 -14.15 -10.69 9.12
CA THR A 397 -15.58 -11.01 9.05
C THR A 397 -16.30 -10.70 10.37
N PHE A 398 -15.70 -11.06 11.52
CA PHE A 398 -16.23 -10.72 12.84
C PHE A 398 -16.08 -9.24 13.23
N THR A 399 -15.27 -8.45 12.51
CA THR A 399 -15.09 -7.02 12.79
C THR A 399 -15.95 -6.10 11.91
N GLN A 400 -16.60 -6.60 10.86
CA GLN A 400 -17.52 -5.78 10.06
C GLN A 400 -18.67 -5.18 10.90
N PRO A 401 -19.43 -5.95 11.72
CA PRO A 401 -20.54 -5.37 12.49
C PRO A 401 -20.08 -4.34 13.53
N ALA A 402 -18.84 -4.46 14.01
CA ALA A 402 -18.25 -3.53 14.97
C ALA A 402 -17.80 -2.19 14.34
N LEU A 403 -17.85 -2.04 13.01
CA LEU A 403 -17.67 -0.74 12.35
C LEU A 403 -18.93 0.13 12.53
N ASP A 404 -20.12 -0.48 12.40
CA ASP A 404 -21.42 0.19 12.49
C ASP A 404 -21.68 0.74 13.90
N ASP A 405 -21.38 -0.06 14.93
CA ASP A 405 -21.48 0.32 16.36
C ASP A 405 -20.44 1.38 16.79
N GLY A 406 -19.48 1.73 15.92
CA GLY A 406 -18.52 2.82 16.11
C GLY A 406 -17.19 2.44 16.81
N ALA A 407 -16.38 3.46 17.09
CA ALA A 407 -14.96 3.27 17.46
C ALA A 407 -14.73 2.50 18.78
N VAL A 408 -15.69 2.52 19.72
CA VAL A 408 -15.58 1.87 21.04
C VAL A 408 -15.77 0.35 20.95
N THR A 409 -16.75 -0.13 20.18
CA THR A 409 -16.94 -1.56 19.92
C THR A 409 -15.83 -2.10 19.02
N LEU A 410 -15.46 -1.38 17.95
CA LEU A 410 -14.36 -1.75 17.06
C LEU A 410 -13.03 -1.97 17.82
N THR A 411 -12.66 -1.06 18.71
CA THR A 411 -11.46 -1.21 19.55
C THR A 411 -11.59 -2.30 20.60
N THR A 412 -12.79 -2.52 21.15
CA THR A 412 -13.08 -3.66 22.05
C THR A 412 -12.88 -5.00 21.33
N VAL A 413 -13.37 -5.15 20.09
CA VAL A 413 -13.15 -6.37 19.30
C VAL A 413 -11.68 -6.52 18.93
N ALA A 414 -10.96 -5.45 18.59
CA ALA A 414 -9.52 -5.50 18.33
C ALA A 414 -8.70 -5.96 19.56
N VAL A 415 -9.12 -5.59 20.79
CA VAL A 415 -8.56 -6.12 22.05
C VAL A 415 -8.79 -7.63 22.14
N VAL A 416 -10.02 -8.10 21.94
CA VAL A 416 -10.36 -9.53 22.03
C VAL A 416 -9.59 -10.35 20.99
N VAL A 417 -9.55 -9.90 19.73
CA VAL A 417 -8.79 -10.56 18.65
C VAL A 417 -7.29 -10.63 18.96
N THR A 418 -6.71 -9.55 19.52
CA THR A 418 -5.29 -9.52 19.91
C THR A 418 -4.98 -10.45 21.08
N LEU A 419 -5.87 -10.53 22.08
CA LEU A 419 -5.73 -11.47 23.21
C LEU A 419 -5.89 -12.93 22.75
N VAL A 420 -6.81 -13.22 21.82
CA VAL A 420 -6.94 -14.54 21.18
C VAL A 420 -5.68 -14.89 20.40
N ALA A 421 -5.10 -13.95 19.65
CA ALA A 421 -3.84 -14.16 18.93
C ALA A 421 -2.66 -14.45 19.89
N ALA A 422 -2.58 -13.74 21.02
CA ALA A 422 -1.60 -13.99 22.08
C ALA A 422 -1.79 -15.38 22.72
N GLY A 423 -3.03 -15.76 23.03
CA GLY A 423 -3.37 -17.09 23.56
C GLY A 423 -2.99 -18.21 22.58
N ALA A 424 -3.33 -18.06 21.30
CA ALA A 424 -2.97 -18.99 20.23
C ALA A 424 -1.45 -19.13 20.05
N LEU A 425 -0.69 -18.03 20.17
CA LEU A 425 0.77 -18.06 20.15
C LEU A 425 1.38 -18.87 21.32
N ILE A 426 0.72 -18.93 22.49
CA ILE A 426 1.14 -19.80 23.61
C ILE A 426 0.73 -21.25 23.33
N ALA A 427 -0.57 -21.48 23.10
CA ALA A 427 -1.20 -22.80 23.17
C ALA A 427 -0.88 -23.70 21.97
N LEU A 428 -0.79 -23.14 20.76
CA LEU A 428 -0.60 -23.95 19.55
C LEU A 428 0.83 -24.51 19.48
N PRO A 429 1.03 -25.76 19.02
CA PRO A 429 2.36 -26.31 18.78
C PRO A 429 3.10 -25.55 17.67
N ARG A 430 4.43 -25.73 17.57
CA ARG A 430 5.15 -25.35 16.34
C ARG A 430 4.83 -26.39 15.25
N PRO A 431 4.67 -25.99 13.97
CA PRO A 431 4.82 -24.64 13.44
C PRO A 431 3.56 -23.75 13.60
N TRP A 432 2.39 -24.36 13.85
CA TRP A 432 1.05 -23.76 13.82
C TRP A 432 0.86 -22.44 14.57
N ARG A 433 1.55 -22.21 15.69
CA ARG A 433 1.51 -20.91 16.40
C ARG A 433 1.83 -19.71 15.52
N TRP A 434 2.62 -19.89 14.47
CA TRP A 434 2.93 -18.82 13.52
C TRP A 434 1.77 -18.43 12.59
N ALA A 435 0.63 -19.12 12.62
CA ALA A 435 -0.59 -18.69 11.91
C ALA A 435 -1.24 -17.48 12.59
N ALA A 436 -1.13 -17.37 13.93
CA ALA A 436 -1.70 -16.27 14.71
C ALA A 436 -1.01 -14.91 14.45
N THR A 437 0.12 -14.88 13.72
CA THR A 437 0.79 -13.63 13.33
C THR A 437 0.02 -12.85 12.26
N ALA A 438 -0.88 -13.51 11.53
CA ALA A 438 -1.75 -12.87 10.55
C ALA A 438 -2.70 -11.84 11.21
N LEU A 439 -2.92 -11.93 12.53
CA LEU A 439 -3.74 -11.01 13.32
C LEU A 439 -2.96 -9.77 13.84
N THR A 440 -1.70 -9.58 13.42
CA THR A 440 -0.90 -8.40 13.79
C THR A 440 -1.48 -7.03 13.36
N PRO A 441 -2.31 -6.87 12.30
CA PRO A 441 -2.95 -5.58 12.00
C PRO A 441 -3.79 -5.02 13.16
N TYR A 442 -4.43 -5.88 13.96
CA TYR A 442 -5.19 -5.44 15.14
C TYR A 442 -4.28 -4.85 16.22
N VAL A 443 -3.03 -5.30 16.34
CA VAL A 443 -2.05 -4.69 17.26
C VAL A 443 -1.68 -3.28 16.81
N ALA A 444 -1.55 -3.03 15.51
CA ALA A 444 -1.30 -1.68 14.98
C ALA A 444 -2.50 -0.75 15.21
N MET A 445 -3.73 -1.25 15.02
CA MET A 445 -4.96 -0.51 15.34
C MET A 445 -5.05 -0.17 16.85
N LEU A 446 -4.70 -1.11 17.73
CA LEU A 446 -4.65 -0.88 19.18
C LEU A 446 -3.57 0.14 19.58
N VAL A 447 -2.41 0.14 18.90
CA VAL A 447 -1.36 1.16 19.10
C VAL A 447 -1.87 2.55 18.70
N PHE A 448 -2.63 2.67 17.61
CA PHE A 448 -3.28 3.94 17.26
C PHE A 448 -4.32 4.37 18.32
N ALA A 449 -5.17 3.45 18.78
CA ALA A 449 -6.19 3.72 19.78
C ALA A 449 -5.60 4.24 21.12
N ILE A 450 -4.49 3.66 21.60
CA ILE A 450 -3.84 4.16 22.83
C ILE A 450 -3.15 5.51 22.64
N ILE A 451 -2.64 5.83 21.44
CA ILE A 451 -2.12 7.17 21.14
C ILE A 451 -3.24 8.22 21.23
N VAL A 452 -4.41 7.95 20.62
CA VAL A 452 -5.59 8.83 20.69
C VAL A 452 -6.07 9.03 22.14
N LEU A 453 -6.11 7.96 22.94
CA LEU A 453 -6.47 8.03 24.36
C LEU A 453 -5.42 8.77 25.21
N ALA A 454 -4.13 8.58 24.94
CA ALA A 454 -3.05 9.29 25.64
C ALA A 454 -3.04 10.80 25.32
N VAL A 455 -3.31 11.17 24.06
CA VAL A 455 -3.50 12.58 23.66
C VAL A 455 -4.75 13.16 24.32
N SER A 456 -5.86 12.44 24.34
CA SER A 456 -7.10 12.86 25.02
C SER A 456 -6.88 13.11 26.52
N ALA A 457 -6.15 12.23 27.20
CA ALA A 457 -5.78 12.41 28.61
C ALA A 457 -4.80 13.58 28.81
N GLY A 458 -3.82 13.75 27.91
CA GLY A 458 -2.87 14.87 27.96
C GLY A 458 -3.55 16.23 27.82
N LEU A 459 -4.51 16.36 26.91
CA LEU A 459 -5.31 17.57 26.71
C LEU A 459 -6.26 17.90 27.89
N ARG A 460 -6.59 16.90 28.73
CA ARG A 460 -7.35 17.09 29.96
C ARG A 460 -6.50 17.38 31.20
N LEU A 461 -5.24 16.93 31.19
CA LEU A 461 -4.26 17.23 32.26
C LEU A 461 -3.51 18.55 32.02
N ALA A 462 -3.70 19.18 30.86
CA ALA A 462 -3.17 20.49 30.53
C ALA A 462 -4.16 21.58 31.00
N ASP A 463 -3.81 22.24 32.09
CA ASP A 463 -4.52 23.39 32.68
C ASP A 463 -3.46 24.42 33.15
N GLU A 464 -3.87 25.63 33.54
CA GLU A 464 -2.94 26.66 33.99
C GLU A 464 -2.16 26.22 35.25
N PRO A 465 -0.83 26.46 35.34
CA PRO A 465 -0.06 26.06 36.51
C PRO A 465 -0.54 26.74 37.80
N TRP A 466 -0.71 25.94 38.85
CA TRP A 466 -1.16 26.38 40.18
C TRP A 466 -2.57 27.01 40.24
N SER A 467 -3.45 26.76 39.26
CA SER A 467 -4.83 27.27 39.24
C SER A 467 -5.86 26.36 39.95
N VAL A 468 -5.55 25.08 40.17
CA VAL A 468 -6.52 24.02 40.55
C VAL A 468 -6.02 23.22 41.76
N SER A 469 -6.92 22.90 42.70
CA SER A 469 -6.55 22.07 43.86
C SER A 469 -6.35 20.59 43.51
N ALA A 470 -5.44 19.89 44.20
CA ALA A 470 -5.13 18.47 43.98
C ALA A 470 -6.33 17.50 44.05
N LEU A 471 -7.43 17.92 44.70
CA LEU A 471 -8.66 17.14 44.87
C LEU A 471 -9.74 17.44 43.81
N ALA A 472 -9.56 18.48 42.99
CA ALA A 472 -10.52 18.84 41.96
C ALA A 472 -10.57 17.77 40.84
N PRO A 473 -11.75 17.49 40.27
CA PRO A 473 -11.88 16.58 39.12
C PRO A 473 -11.15 17.14 37.90
N VAL A 474 -10.47 16.28 37.15
CA VAL A 474 -9.87 16.63 35.86
C VAL A 474 -10.97 17.02 34.86
N THR A 475 -10.84 18.19 34.21
CA THR A 475 -11.82 18.70 33.22
C THR A 475 -11.21 18.81 31.83
N GLY A 476 -11.94 19.37 30.86
CA GLY A 476 -11.49 19.53 29.47
C GLY A 476 -12.39 18.83 28.43
N PRO A 477 -12.02 18.91 27.13
CA PRO A 477 -12.84 18.41 26.02
C PRO A 477 -13.18 16.92 26.16
N GLU A 478 -14.30 16.47 25.59
CA GLU A 478 -14.68 15.05 25.67
C GLU A 478 -13.63 14.14 25.01
N PRO A 479 -13.28 12.99 25.61
CA PRO A 479 -12.21 12.14 25.11
C PRO A 479 -12.65 11.44 23.82
N MET A 480 -11.76 11.41 22.81
CA MET A 480 -12.07 10.90 21.47
C MET A 480 -12.40 9.40 21.43
N LEU A 481 -12.08 8.65 22.49
CA LEU A 481 -12.56 7.31 22.76
C LEU A 481 -12.89 7.17 24.26
N ALA A 482 -13.77 6.22 24.60
CA ALA A 482 -14.14 5.93 25.98
C ALA A 482 -12.92 5.55 26.83
N GLY A 483 -12.64 6.34 27.88
CA GLY A 483 -11.40 6.28 28.65
C GLY A 483 -11.02 4.91 29.24
N TRP A 484 -12.02 4.09 29.57
CA TRP A 484 -11.83 2.75 30.14
C TRP A 484 -11.09 1.78 29.22
N LEU A 485 -11.05 2.07 27.92
CA LEU A 485 -10.34 1.26 26.92
C LEU A 485 -8.81 1.33 27.09
N ALA A 486 -8.26 2.38 27.71
CA ALA A 486 -6.81 2.57 27.79
C ALA A 486 -6.08 1.40 28.49
N LEU A 487 -6.69 0.84 29.55
CA LEU A 487 -6.17 -0.31 30.27
C LEU A 487 -6.21 -1.62 29.44
N PRO A 488 -7.36 -2.12 28.95
CA PRO A 488 -7.41 -3.36 28.17
C PRO A 488 -6.62 -3.29 26.86
N VAL A 489 -6.57 -2.12 26.20
CA VAL A 489 -5.72 -1.88 25.01
C VAL A 489 -4.24 -2.09 25.35
N LEU A 490 -3.74 -1.45 26.42
CA LEU A 490 -2.34 -1.61 26.84
C LEU A 490 -2.03 -3.04 27.32
N VAL A 491 -2.95 -3.70 28.01
CA VAL A 491 -2.80 -5.11 28.43
C VAL A 491 -2.69 -6.03 27.21
N ALA A 492 -3.53 -5.85 26.19
CA ALA A 492 -3.51 -6.67 24.98
C ALA A 492 -2.19 -6.51 24.18
N ILE A 493 -1.74 -5.28 23.96
CA ILE A 493 -0.47 -4.98 23.28
C ILE A 493 0.71 -5.61 24.02
N ASN A 494 0.79 -5.40 25.34
CA ASN A 494 1.91 -5.92 26.15
C ASN A 494 1.88 -7.44 26.28
N ALA A 495 0.72 -8.07 26.41
CA ALA A 495 0.57 -9.51 26.42
C ALA A 495 1.03 -10.13 25.09
N PHE A 496 0.54 -9.61 23.96
CA PHE A 496 0.94 -10.08 22.63
C PHE A 496 2.45 -9.93 22.40
N GLY A 497 3.02 -8.75 22.67
CA GLY A 497 4.47 -8.51 22.51
C GLY A 497 5.34 -9.39 23.41
N THR A 498 4.92 -9.61 24.66
CA THR A 498 5.62 -10.49 25.62
C THR A 498 5.63 -11.95 25.14
N VAL A 499 4.50 -12.45 24.66
CA VAL A 499 4.36 -13.80 24.11
C VAL A 499 5.14 -13.94 22.80
N TRP A 500 5.05 -12.96 21.90
CA TRP A 500 5.79 -12.94 20.64
C TRP A 500 7.29 -13.08 20.88
N LEU A 501 7.87 -12.24 21.77
CA LEU A 501 9.30 -12.26 22.06
C LEU A 501 9.76 -13.58 22.69
N PHE A 502 8.91 -14.21 23.53
CA PHE A 502 9.14 -15.55 24.07
C PHE A 502 9.18 -16.63 22.97
N GLN A 503 8.25 -16.60 22.01
CA GLN A 503 8.15 -17.60 20.94
C GLN A 503 9.19 -17.41 19.83
N MET A 504 9.56 -16.16 19.54
CA MET A 504 10.61 -15.79 18.58
C MET A 504 12.00 -16.13 19.13
N SER A 505 12.29 -15.72 20.36
CA SER A 505 13.66 -15.71 20.89
C SER A 505 13.73 -15.97 22.41
N ARG A 506 13.55 -17.23 22.80
CA ARG A 506 13.73 -17.71 24.19
C ARG A 506 14.98 -17.17 24.93
N PRO A 507 16.20 -17.09 24.34
CA PRO A 507 17.35 -16.52 25.05
C PRO A 507 17.22 -15.01 25.30
N ALA A 508 16.72 -14.25 24.33
CA ALA A 508 16.43 -12.83 24.52
C ALA A 508 15.33 -12.62 25.57
N PHE A 509 14.26 -13.43 25.53
CA PHE A 509 13.24 -13.42 26.59
C PHE A 509 13.83 -13.73 27.97
N ARG A 510 14.75 -14.69 28.11
CA ARG A 510 15.42 -14.94 29.41
C ARG A 510 16.20 -13.71 29.90
N SER A 511 16.93 -13.04 29.00
CA SER A 511 17.68 -11.80 29.29
C SER A 511 16.74 -10.63 29.68
N TYR A 512 15.60 -10.51 29.00
CA TYR A 512 14.66 -9.39 29.16
C TYR A 512 13.42 -9.70 30.01
N ARG A 513 13.24 -10.91 30.56
CA ARG A 513 12.05 -11.33 31.33
C ARG A 513 11.67 -10.32 32.40
N THR A 514 12.66 -9.81 33.11
CA THR A 514 12.45 -8.84 34.18
C THR A 514 12.15 -7.44 33.63
N SER A 515 12.74 -7.03 32.50
CA SER A 515 12.33 -5.80 31.79
C SER A 515 10.88 -5.89 31.30
N LEU A 516 10.46 -7.04 30.79
CA LEU A 516 9.09 -7.29 30.32
C LEU A 516 8.08 -7.25 31.46
N ALA A 517 8.38 -7.84 32.62
CA ALA A 517 7.52 -7.75 33.80
C ALA A 517 7.28 -6.28 34.21
N TRP A 518 8.32 -5.46 34.20
CA TRP A 518 8.19 -4.02 34.47
C TRP A 518 7.51 -3.24 33.36
N LEU A 519 7.68 -3.61 32.08
CA LEU A 519 6.94 -3.01 30.95
C LEU A 519 5.42 -3.26 31.07
N ASN A 520 5.03 -4.49 31.43
CA ASN A 520 3.63 -4.84 31.67
C ASN A 520 3.07 -4.07 32.89
N PHE A 521 3.83 -3.96 33.99
CA PHE A 521 3.43 -3.20 35.17
C PHE A 521 3.29 -1.69 34.88
N SER A 522 4.30 -1.06 34.27
CA SER A 522 4.25 0.36 33.90
C SER A 522 3.13 0.63 32.89
N GLY A 523 2.93 -0.27 31.93
CA GLY A 523 1.83 -0.18 30.96
C GLY A 523 0.45 -0.23 31.63
N GLY A 524 0.22 -1.18 32.55
CA GLY A 524 -1.04 -1.28 33.29
C GLY A 524 -1.33 -0.04 34.13
N VAL A 525 -0.35 0.46 34.90
CA VAL A 525 -0.53 1.67 35.72
C VAL A 525 -0.68 2.94 34.87
N SER A 526 -0.02 3.01 33.71
CA SER A 526 -0.24 4.10 32.73
C SER A 526 -1.65 4.06 32.15
N GLY A 527 -2.17 2.87 31.85
CA GLY A 527 -3.56 2.68 31.40
C GLY A 527 -4.57 3.13 32.46
N LEU A 528 -4.31 2.89 33.74
CA LEU A 528 -5.11 3.42 34.84
C LEU A 528 -5.03 4.95 34.94
N ALA A 529 -3.85 5.56 34.78
CA ALA A 529 -3.69 7.02 34.80
C ALA A 529 -4.44 7.70 33.64
N ILE A 530 -4.32 7.17 32.41
CA ILE A 530 -5.08 7.64 31.24
C ILE A 530 -6.58 7.48 31.48
N THR A 531 -7.03 6.34 32.02
CA THR A 531 -8.44 6.11 32.37
C THR A 531 -8.94 7.14 33.38
N ALA A 532 -8.17 7.41 34.44
CA ALA A 532 -8.54 8.35 35.49
C ALA A 532 -8.71 9.79 34.96
N ALA A 533 -7.79 10.27 34.12
CA ALA A 533 -7.90 11.58 33.48
C ALA A 533 -9.11 11.66 32.53
N CYS A 534 -9.35 10.63 31.70
CA CYS A 534 -10.49 10.59 30.79
C CYS A 534 -11.85 10.53 31.52
N TYR A 535 -11.93 9.99 32.74
CA TYR A 535 -13.15 9.98 33.57
C TYR A 535 -13.32 11.19 34.49
N GLY A 536 -12.39 12.15 34.47
CA GLY A 536 -12.45 13.32 35.36
C GLY A 536 -12.23 12.97 36.83
N ALA A 537 -11.43 11.95 37.13
CA ALA A 537 -11.02 11.65 38.50
C ALA A 537 -10.24 12.83 39.11
N PRO A 538 -10.20 12.96 40.46
CA PRO A 538 -9.40 13.97 41.14
C PRO A 538 -7.93 14.00 40.67
N LEU A 539 -7.36 15.19 40.45
CA LEU A 539 -6.05 15.41 39.81
C LEU A 539 -4.90 14.59 40.44
N LEU A 540 -4.90 14.39 41.76
CA LEU A 540 -3.90 13.54 42.43
C LEU A 540 -3.87 12.09 41.92
N VAL A 541 -4.97 11.54 41.41
CA VAL A 541 -5.05 10.13 41.01
C VAL A 541 -4.14 9.82 39.81
N PRO A 542 -4.28 10.45 38.62
CA PRO A 542 -3.35 10.22 37.51
C PRO A 542 -1.90 10.61 37.85
N ALA A 543 -1.68 11.71 38.58
CA ALA A 543 -0.34 12.16 38.95
C ALA A 543 0.39 11.16 39.87
N LEU A 544 -0.28 10.65 40.91
CA LEU A 544 0.30 9.67 41.85
C LEU A 544 0.48 8.29 41.20
N LEU A 545 -0.38 7.89 40.26
CA LEU A 545 -0.18 6.65 39.48
C LEU A 545 1.07 6.74 38.60
N LEU A 546 1.28 7.87 37.90
CA LEU A 546 2.49 8.11 37.10
C LEU A 546 3.74 8.21 38.00
N LEU A 547 3.65 8.85 39.16
CA LEU A 547 4.72 8.89 40.16
C LEU A 547 5.09 7.49 40.64
N ALA A 548 4.10 6.63 40.94
CA ALA A 548 4.35 5.26 41.38
C ALA A 548 5.12 4.43 40.32
N VAL A 549 4.84 4.65 39.03
CA VAL A 549 5.64 4.07 37.94
C VAL A 549 7.07 4.62 37.93
N ALA A 550 7.24 5.94 38.05
CA ALA A 550 8.55 6.59 38.08
C ALA A 550 9.43 6.08 39.23
N VAL A 551 8.88 6.06 40.45
CA VAL A 551 9.53 5.57 41.68
C VAL A 551 9.88 4.08 41.55
N GLY A 552 8.93 3.25 41.11
CA GLY A 552 9.15 1.81 40.94
C GLY A 552 10.24 1.48 39.92
N LEU A 553 10.20 2.12 38.74
CA LEU A 553 11.24 1.97 37.72
C LEU A 553 12.60 2.43 38.23
N ALA A 554 12.67 3.58 38.92
CA ALA A 554 13.92 4.11 39.46
C ALA A 554 14.53 3.22 40.55
N TRP A 555 13.71 2.72 41.49
CA TRP A 555 14.14 1.79 42.55
C TRP A 555 14.71 0.48 41.98
N TRP A 556 14.16 0.02 40.84
CA TRP A 556 14.56 -1.22 40.18
C TRP A 556 15.65 -1.05 39.10
N ALA A 557 16.06 0.17 38.77
CA ALA A 557 16.91 0.46 37.62
C ALA A 557 18.42 0.20 37.81
N GLN A 558 18.81 -1.07 37.73
CA GLN A 558 20.23 -1.48 37.63
C GLN A 558 20.92 -1.15 36.29
N ARG A 559 20.21 -0.63 35.28
CA ARG A 559 20.78 -0.23 33.97
C ARG A 559 20.28 1.14 33.54
N TRP A 560 21.17 1.93 32.93
CA TRP A 560 20.93 3.27 32.35
C TRP A 560 19.54 3.43 31.69
N HIS A 561 19.22 2.58 30.70
CA HIS A 561 17.98 2.67 29.94
C HIS A 561 16.69 2.51 30.77
N ARG A 562 16.75 1.93 31.97
CA ARG A 562 15.61 1.85 32.91
C ARG A 562 15.47 3.13 33.74
N ARG A 563 16.57 3.84 34.01
CA ARG A 563 16.56 5.15 34.68
C ARG A 563 15.97 6.23 33.78
N LEU A 564 16.29 6.19 32.47
CA LEU A 564 15.64 7.04 31.48
C LEU A 564 14.13 6.86 31.48
N ALA A 565 13.62 5.61 31.47
CA ALA A 565 12.18 5.35 31.55
C ALA A 565 11.56 5.88 32.85
N GLY A 566 12.21 5.68 34.01
CA GLY A 566 11.77 6.26 35.28
C GLY A 566 11.75 7.79 35.28
N GLY A 567 12.73 8.44 34.63
CA GLY A 567 12.77 9.89 34.45
C GLY A 567 11.67 10.41 33.52
N ILE A 568 11.33 9.70 32.44
CA ILE A 568 10.21 10.05 31.56
C ILE A 568 8.88 9.96 32.32
N PHE A 569 8.64 8.88 33.07
CA PHE A 569 7.43 8.78 33.90
C PHE A 569 7.40 9.81 35.04
N GLY A 570 8.55 10.19 35.59
CA GLY A 570 8.64 11.26 36.59
C GLY A 570 8.32 12.64 36.02
N LEU A 571 8.71 12.93 34.77
CA LEU A 571 8.33 14.15 34.06
C LEU A 571 6.84 14.15 33.70
N LEU A 572 6.27 13.02 33.29
CA LEU A 572 4.83 12.88 33.07
C LEU A 572 4.02 13.06 34.37
N ALA A 573 4.51 12.52 35.49
CA ALA A 573 3.90 12.74 36.80
C ALA A 573 3.95 14.20 37.24
N LEU A 574 5.07 14.88 36.98
CA LEU A 574 5.26 16.30 37.31
C LEU A 574 4.40 17.21 36.42
N GLY A 575 4.25 16.89 35.14
CA GLY A 575 3.34 17.57 34.22
C GLY A 575 1.86 17.36 34.58
N ALA A 576 1.47 16.14 34.96
CA ALA A 576 0.12 15.85 35.44
C ALA A 576 -0.19 16.47 36.81
N ALA A 577 0.84 16.85 37.58
CA ALA A 577 0.68 17.55 38.85
C ALA A 577 0.57 19.08 38.69
N LEU A 578 1.09 19.64 37.58
CA LEU A 578 1.36 21.08 37.38
C LEU A 578 0.21 22.05 37.72
N PRO A 579 -1.07 21.70 37.48
CA PRO A 579 -2.18 22.57 37.88
C PRO A 579 -2.34 22.78 39.39
N SER A 580 -1.77 21.92 40.25
CA SER A 580 -1.80 22.08 41.72
C SER A 580 -0.41 22.25 42.34
N ASP A 581 -0.28 23.33 43.09
CA ASP A 581 0.75 23.68 44.06
C ASP A 581 1.16 22.54 45.03
N LEU A 582 0.24 22.02 45.83
CA LEU A 582 0.55 21.02 46.84
C LEU A 582 0.93 19.67 46.21
N LEU A 583 0.29 19.33 45.10
CA LEU A 583 0.58 18.10 44.35
C LEU A 583 1.95 18.16 43.68
N THR A 584 2.30 19.28 43.03
CA THR A 584 3.63 19.49 42.45
C THR A 584 4.72 19.48 43.51
N VAL A 585 4.54 20.12 44.68
CA VAL A 585 5.51 20.06 45.78
C VAL A 585 5.77 18.60 46.20
N VAL A 586 4.73 17.79 46.36
CA VAL A 586 4.88 16.37 46.76
C VAL A 586 5.56 15.54 45.67
N VAL A 587 5.16 15.68 44.40
CA VAL A 587 5.75 14.97 43.25
C VAL A 587 7.21 15.39 43.03
N ALA A 588 7.52 16.69 43.18
CA ALA A 588 8.87 17.25 43.12
C ALA A 588 9.79 16.69 44.21
N LEU A 589 9.37 16.75 45.47
CA LEU A 589 10.19 16.29 46.61
C LEU A 589 10.42 14.78 46.58
N THR A 590 9.41 13.99 46.21
CA THR A 590 9.54 12.53 46.06
C THR A 590 10.47 12.16 44.92
N MET A 591 10.35 12.78 43.73
CA MET A 591 11.28 12.56 42.63
C MET A 591 12.71 13.02 42.95
N ALA A 592 12.88 14.14 43.66
CA ALA A 592 14.18 14.61 44.13
C ALA A 592 14.83 13.61 45.11
N GLY A 593 14.05 13.08 46.07
CA GLY A 593 14.50 12.08 47.03
C GLY A 593 14.90 10.76 46.36
N VAL A 594 14.12 10.28 45.39
CA VAL A 594 14.41 9.07 44.61
C VAL A 594 15.66 9.22 43.74
N ALA A 595 15.83 10.37 43.08
CA ALA A 595 17.07 10.68 42.36
C ALA A 595 18.28 10.76 43.31
N ALA A 596 18.14 11.43 44.46
CA ALA A 596 19.20 11.51 45.48
C ALA A 596 19.56 10.13 46.10
N TYR A 597 18.59 9.22 46.22
CA TYR A 597 18.83 7.83 46.62
C TYR A 597 19.56 7.04 45.53
N ALA A 598 19.05 7.07 44.29
CA ALA A 598 19.65 6.38 43.15
C ALA A 598 21.11 6.82 42.90
N ALA A 599 21.41 8.11 43.06
CA ALA A 599 22.76 8.66 42.93
C ALA A 599 23.79 8.11 43.93
N ARG A 600 23.37 7.50 45.06
CA ARG A 600 24.29 6.92 46.05
C ARG A 600 25.10 5.73 45.49
N GLY A 601 24.50 4.96 44.58
CA GLY A 601 25.13 3.79 43.96
C GLY A 601 25.92 4.09 42.67
N LEU A 602 26.11 5.37 42.31
CA LEU A 602 26.61 5.78 40.99
C LEU A 602 27.95 6.52 41.08
N VAL A 603 28.74 6.36 40.01
CA VAL A 603 30.08 6.94 39.81
C VAL A 603 30.15 7.55 38.41
N GLY A 604 30.87 8.66 38.26
CA GLY A 604 30.99 9.37 36.98
C GLY A 604 29.66 9.95 36.47
N VAL A 605 29.51 10.02 35.15
CA VAL A 605 28.42 10.73 34.44
C VAL A 605 27.02 10.30 34.90
N ASP A 606 26.80 9.00 35.17
CA ASP A 606 25.54 8.46 35.68
C ASP A 606 25.09 9.15 36.99
N ARG A 607 26.04 9.48 37.87
CA ARG A 607 25.79 10.15 39.15
C ARG A 607 25.41 11.62 38.93
N GLU A 608 26.07 12.29 38.00
CA GLU A 608 25.81 13.68 37.66
C GLU A 608 24.47 13.83 36.94
N ALA A 609 24.16 12.96 35.97
CA ALA A 609 22.87 12.90 35.27
C ALA A 609 21.68 12.63 36.22
N THR A 610 21.91 11.87 37.29
CA THR A 610 20.90 11.64 38.33
C THR A 610 20.81 12.84 39.30
N ALA A 611 21.93 13.49 39.62
CA ALA A 611 21.94 14.69 40.45
C ALA A 611 21.23 15.87 39.76
N SER A 612 21.43 16.07 38.45
CA SER A 612 20.69 17.05 37.64
C SER A 612 19.17 16.86 37.71
N TYR A 613 18.70 15.61 37.70
CA TYR A 613 17.28 15.31 37.82
C TYR A 613 16.74 15.72 39.20
N SER A 614 17.51 15.49 40.28
CA SER A 614 17.14 15.96 41.62
C SER A 614 17.09 17.49 41.73
N VAL A 615 17.96 18.21 41.02
CA VAL A 615 17.97 19.68 40.97
C VAL A 615 16.76 20.23 40.22
N ALA A 616 16.38 19.62 39.10
CA ALA A 616 15.17 20.01 38.35
C ALA A 616 13.89 19.78 39.16
N ALA A 617 13.77 18.60 39.78
CA ALA A 617 12.65 18.28 40.65
C ALA A 617 12.55 19.27 41.82
N LEU A 618 13.65 19.53 42.55
CA LEU A 618 13.67 20.53 43.63
C LEU A 618 13.27 21.94 43.15
N THR A 619 13.69 22.34 41.94
CA THR A 619 13.36 23.68 41.41
C THR A 619 11.86 23.86 41.18
N VAL A 620 11.20 22.87 40.58
CA VAL A 620 9.72 22.89 40.42
C VAL A 620 9.01 22.81 41.77
N GLY A 621 9.59 22.09 42.74
CA GLY A 621 9.11 22.06 44.12
C GLY A 621 9.16 23.43 44.81
N VAL A 622 10.26 24.18 44.70
CA VAL A 622 10.36 25.53 45.30
C VAL A 622 9.45 26.53 44.57
N TRP A 623 9.31 26.44 43.25
CA TRP A 623 8.34 27.23 42.50
C TRP A 623 6.91 27.03 42.99
N SER A 624 6.54 25.78 43.24
CA SER A 624 5.20 25.40 43.65
C SER A 624 4.94 25.59 45.14
N LEU A 625 6.00 25.77 45.93
CA LEU A 625 5.92 26.18 47.33
C LEU A 625 5.67 27.69 47.48
N ALA A 626 6.09 28.52 46.52
CA ALA A 626 5.97 29.98 46.64
C ALA A 626 4.52 30.48 46.81
N PRO A 627 3.50 29.99 46.07
CA PRO A 627 2.10 30.32 46.32
C PRO A 627 1.61 29.89 47.72
N LEU A 628 2.08 28.74 48.23
CA LEU A 628 1.71 28.19 49.53
C LEU A 628 2.26 28.99 50.74
N ILE A 629 3.12 29.99 50.50
CA ILE A 629 3.71 30.86 51.53
C ILE A 629 3.58 32.35 51.19
N ASP A 630 2.62 32.72 50.33
CA ASP A 630 2.34 34.09 49.85
C ASP A 630 3.58 34.82 49.28
N MET A 631 4.55 34.08 48.72
CA MET A 631 5.79 34.67 48.19
C MET A 631 5.66 35.00 46.69
N GLU A 632 5.86 36.28 46.36
CA GLU A 632 5.77 36.76 44.97
C GLU A 632 6.75 36.04 44.03
N ARG A 633 6.32 35.82 42.78
CA ARG A 633 7.07 35.06 41.76
C ARG A 633 8.49 35.59 41.51
N GLN A 634 8.67 36.92 41.57
CA GLN A 634 9.98 37.58 41.44
C GLN A 634 10.97 37.19 42.55
N TRP A 635 10.53 37.14 43.82
CA TRP A 635 11.38 36.76 44.95
C TRP A 635 11.66 35.25 44.96
N ALA A 636 10.67 34.43 44.59
CA ALA A 636 10.87 32.99 44.38
C ALA A 636 11.98 32.72 43.36
N ALA A 637 11.95 33.41 42.21
CA ALA A 637 12.97 33.29 41.18
C ALA A 637 14.36 33.76 41.67
N CYS A 638 14.46 34.90 42.34
CA CYS A 638 15.71 35.37 42.96
C CYS A 638 16.32 34.33 43.91
N LEU A 639 15.49 33.74 44.77
CA LEU A 639 15.91 32.73 45.75
C LEU A 639 16.37 31.44 45.05
N ILE A 640 15.63 30.97 44.04
CA ILE A 640 15.98 29.78 43.25
C ILE A 640 17.27 30.00 42.45
N VAL A 641 17.38 31.07 41.67
CA VAL A 641 18.57 31.37 40.84
C VAL A 641 19.82 31.50 41.72
N THR A 642 19.73 32.21 42.85
CA THR A 642 20.85 32.39 43.78
C THR A 642 21.21 31.08 44.49
N GLY A 643 20.21 30.32 44.94
CA GLY A 643 20.41 29.02 45.59
C GLY A 643 21.06 27.99 44.66
N LEU A 644 20.59 27.90 43.41
CA LEU A 644 21.17 27.06 42.36
C LEU A 644 22.60 27.48 42.01
N GLY A 645 22.88 28.79 41.96
CA GLY A 645 24.22 29.34 41.76
C GLY A 645 25.19 28.99 42.88
N LEU A 646 24.78 29.12 44.14
CA LEU A 646 25.59 28.74 45.30
C LEU A 646 25.81 27.21 45.37
N ILE A 647 24.76 26.42 45.12
CA ILE A 647 24.87 24.95 45.06
C ILE A 647 25.84 24.53 43.94
N THR A 648 25.82 25.18 42.78
CA THR A 648 26.79 24.88 41.70
C THR A 648 28.21 25.32 42.04
N LEU A 649 28.39 26.52 42.61
CA LEU A 649 29.69 27.03 43.05
C LEU A 649 30.41 26.05 44.00
N PHE A 650 29.70 25.49 44.99
CA PHE A 650 30.31 24.65 46.03
C PHE A 650 30.24 23.13 45.77
N ARG A 651 29.23 22.61 45.04
CA ARG A 651 28.93 21.16 45.01
C ARG A 651 29.30 20.46 43.70
N PHE A 652 29.39 21.17 42.58
CA PHE A 652 29.58 20.57 41.26
C PHE A 652 30.94 20.93 40.67
N ARG A 653 31.74 19.92 40.30
CA ARG A 653 33.16 20.11 39.95
C ARG A 653 33.51 19.92 38.46
N ALA A 654 32.57 19.49 37.61
CA ALA A 654 32.76 19.47 36.15
C ALA A 654 31.44 19.43 35.36
N SER A 655 30.59 18.41 35.56
CA SER A 655 29.65 17.97 34.51
C SER A 655 28.20 17.75 34.99
N GLY A 656 27.79 18.36 36.11
CA GLY A 656 26.40 18.36 36.60
C GLY A 656 25.70 19.73 36.70
N TRP A 657 26.40 20.84 36.43
CA TRP A 657 25.88 22.20 36.67
C TRP A 657 24.91 22.72 35.59
N TRP A 658 24.87 22.09 34.42
CA TRP A 658 23.98 22.47 33.30
C TRP A 658 22.49 22.40 33.66
N ALA A 659 22.07 21.46 34.51
CA ALA A 659 20.69 21.39 34.94
C ALA A 659 20.32 22.51 35.92
N ALA A 660 21.23 22.89 36.82
CA ALA A 660 21.03 24.07 37.66
C ALA A 660 20.98 25.35 36.82
N ALA A 661 21.79 25.47 35.76
CA ALA A 661 21.71 26.58 34.81
C ALA A 661 20.38 26.60 34.02
N ALA A 662 19.90 25.44 33.55
CA ALA A 662 18.61 25.33 32.88
C ALA A 662 17.42 25.64 33.82
N CYS A 663 17.48 25.17 35.07
CA CYS A 663 16.45 25.42 36.07
C CYS A 663 16.47 26.87 36.57
N ALA A 664 17.65 27.49 36.64
CA ALA A 664 17.78 28.94 36.79
C ALA A 664 17.14 29.65 35.59
N ALA A 665 17.46 29.30 34.34
CA ALA A 665 16.88 29.93 33.14
C ALA A 665 15.35 29.82 33.07
N ILE A 666 14.78 28.68 33.45
CA ILE A 666 13.32 28.52 33.59
C ILE A 666 12.76 29.43 34.69
N SER A 667 13.44 29.52 35.83
CA SER A 667 13.02 30.39 36.95
C SER A 667 13.13 31.88 36.63
N ILE A 668 14.14 32.26 35.85
CA ILE A 668 14.26 33.60 35.28
C ILE A 668 13.02 33.91 34.43
N GLY A 669 12.61 32.99 33.54
CA GLY A 669 11.45 33.19 32.67
C GLY A 669 10.11 33.27 33.39
N ILE A 670 9.92 32.52 34.49
CA ILE A 670 8.67 32.54 35.28
C ILE A 670 8.65 33.70 36.31
N GLY A 671 9.83 34.12 36.79
CA GLY A 671 10.00 35.22 37.74
C GLY A 671 10.08 36.62 37.13
N ALA A 672 10.26 36.70 35.82
CA ALA A 672 10.19 37.94 35.05
C ALA A 672 8.73 38.44 34.95
N VAL A 673 8.21 39.00 36.05
CA VAL A 673 6.89 39.65 36.08
C VAL A 673 6.85 40.83 35.11
N ASP A 674 7.98 41.50 34.94
CA ASP A 674 8.23 42.44 33.85
C ASP A 674 9.66 42.27 33.29
N VAL A 675 9.96 43.07 32.27
CA VAL A 675 11.22 43.01 31.53
C VAL A 675 12.43 43.51 32.34
N THR A 676 12.22 44.37 33.33
CA THR A 676 13.28 44.81 34.24
C THR A 676 13.68 43.69 35.20
N TRP A 677 12.70 42.92 35.71
CA TRP A 677 12.98 41.72 36.50
C TRP A 677 13.67 40.63 35.69
N ALA A 678 13.33 40.46 34.40
CA ALA A 678 14.10 39.60 33.50
C ALA A 678 15.58 40.02 33.48
N ALA A 679 15.86 41.31 33.23
CA ALA A 679 17.22 41.84 33.16
C ALA A 679 17.98 41.70 34.50
N VAL A 680 17.34 41.92 35.65
CA VAL A 680 17.91 41.70 36.98
C VAL A 680 18.27 40.23 37.20
N LEU A 681 17.32 39.32 36.96
CA LEU A 681 17.49 37.88 37.18
C LEU A 681 18.56 37.29 36.23
N LEU A 682 18.64 37.76 34.98
CA LEU A 682 19.68 37.39 34.02
C LEU A 682 21.05 37.99 34.38
N THR A 683 21.10 39.19 34.93
CA THR A 683 22.36 39.79 35.42
C THR A 683 22.91 39.00 36.61
N ILE A 684 22.07 38.63 37.59
CA ILE A 684 22.44 37.79 38.73
C ILE A 684 23.02 36.44 38.24
N ALA A 685 22.33 35.77 37.32
CA ALA A 685 22.78 34.50 36.76
C ALA A 685 24.07 34.62 35.92
N THR A 686 24.26 35.75 35.21
CA THR A 686 25.50 36.06 34.47
C THR A 686 26.70 36.18 35.41
N VAL A 687 26.56 36.93 36.50
CA VAL A 687 27.60 37.12 37.53
C VAL A 687 27.95 35.78 38.20
N LEU A 688 26.94 34.99 38.57
CA LEU A 688 27.13 33.65 39.16
C LEU A 688 27.87 32.71 38.21
N ALA A 689 27.47 32.64 36.93
CA ALA A 689 28.12 31.79 35.94
C ALA A 689 29.58 32.22 35.67
N ALA A 690 29.86 33.53 35.63
CA ALA A 690 31.21 34.06 35.50
C ALA A 690 32.08 33.70 36.72
N ALA A 691 31.55 33.83 37.93
CA ALA A 691 32.23 33.44 39.17
C ALA A 691 32.53 31.93 39.21
N ILE A 692 31.57 31.08 38.82
CA ILE A 692 31.77 29.61 38.69
C ILE A 692 32.87 29.29 37.67
N GLY A 693 32.87 29.95 36.51
CA GLY A 693 33.85 29.76 35.46
C GLY A 693 35.26 30.17 35.85
N LEU A 694 35.41 31.30 36.55
CA LEU A 694 36.68 31.76 37.10
C LEU A 694 37.18 30.85 38.23
N HIS A 695 36.32 30.51 39.19
CA HIS A 695 36.69 29.73 40.38
C HIS A 695 37.14 28.30 40.03
N HIS A 696 36.38 27.59 39.21
CA HIS A 696 36.72 26.22 38.78
C HIS A 696 37.62 26.17 37.53
N ARG A 697 38.03 27.32 36.98
CA ARG A 697 38.78 27.48 35.72
C ARG A 697 38.12 26.76 34.53
N GLN A 698 36.80 26.83 34.40
CA GLN A 698 36.05 26.05 33.40
C GLN A 698 35.64 26.88 32.18
N PRO A 699 36.09 26.51 30.96
CA PRO A 699 35.73 27.24 29.74
C PRO A 699 34.23 27.24 29.48
N HIS A 700 33.54 26.15 29.87
CA HIS A 700 32.11 25.98 29.62
C HIS A 700 31.23 26.88 30.50
N ALA A 701 31.62 27.14 31.74
CA ALA A 701 30.87 28.02 32.64
C ALA A 701 31.03 29.51 32.27
N LEU A 702 32.22 29.91 31.81
CA LEU A 702 32.42 31.21 31.15
C LEU A 702 31.54 31.35 29.89
N GLY A 703 31.26 30.24 29.19
CA GLY A 703 30.36 30.21 28.05
C GLY A 703 28.89 30.41 28.39
N VAL A 704 28.40 29.80 29.47
CA VAL A 704 27.04 30.04 29.95
C VAL A 704 26.91 31.42 30.58
N ALA A 705 27.96 31.98 31.18
CA ALA A 705 27.99 33.40 31.53
C ALA A 705 27.76 34.29 30.29
N GLY A 706 28.35 33.91 29.15
CA GLY A 706 28.06 34.53 27.86
C GLY A 706 26.59 34.37 27.42
N VAL A 707 26.08 33.14 27.35
CA VAL A 707 24.70 32.83 26.92
C VAL A 707 23.65 33.53 27.80
N VAL A 708 23.86 33.56 29.11
CA VAL A 708 22.98 34.25 30.06
C VAL A 708 23.15 35.78 29.98
N GLY A 709 24.34 36.28 29.65
CA GLY A 709 24.60 37.68 29.36
C GLY A 709 23.92 38.17 28.07
N ILE A 710 23.89 37.35 27.02
CA ILE A 710 23.03 37.59 25.84
C ILE A 710 21.58 37.66 26.27
N GLY A 711 21.13 36.75 27.15
CA GLY A 711 19.81 36.83 27.77
C GLY A 711 19.57 38.18 28.43
N ALA A 712 20.47 38.63 29.32
CA ALA A 712 20.37 39.93 30.01
C ALA A 712 20.26 41.10 29.02
N ALA A 713 21.06 41.07 27.94
CA ALA A 713 20.98 42.00 26.85
C ALA A 713 19.61 41.94 26.13
N THR A 714 19.12 40.77 25.74
CA THR A 714 17.83 40.62 25.01
C THR A 714 16.62 40.92 25.88
N SER A 715 16.68 40.68 27.20
CA SER A 715 15.66 41.21 28.11
C SER A 715 15.71 42.73 28.12
N ALA A 716 16.88 43.34 28.31
CA ALA A 716 16.97 44.80 28.31
C ALA A 716 16.47 45.40 26.97
N VAL A 717 16.76 44.77 25.82
CA VAL A 717 16.29 45.17 24.47
C VAL A 717 14.77 45.31 24.38
N LEU A 718 14.02 44.57 25.22
CA LEU A 718 12.56 44.59 25.28
C LEU A 718 11.99 45.58 26.31
N ALA A 719 12.84 46.23 27.11
CA ALA A 719 12.44 47.24 28.12
C ALA A 719 12.31 48.65 27.53
N ASP A 720 12.50 48.81 26.21
CA ASP A 720 12.40 50.05 25.43
C ASP A 720 13.24 51.23 25.98
N ASP A 721 14.38 50.92 26.60
CA ASP A 721 15.34 51.88 27.17
C ASP A 721 16.68 51.89 26.39
N VAL A 722 17.28 53.07 26.21
CA VAL A 722 18.63 53.27 25.66
C VAL A 722 19.70 52.56 26.50
N LEU A 723 19.48 52.45 27.82
CA LEU A 723 20.34 51.73 28.76
C LEU A 723 20.58 50.28 28.32
N ALA A 724 19.60 49.66 27.66
CA ALA A 724 19.72 48.30 27.12
C ALA A 724 20.70 48.18 25.95
N LEU A 725 20.75 49.18 25.06
CA LEU A 725 21.69 49.19 23.94
C LEU A 725 23.12 49.38 24.46
N ALA A 726 23.30 50.21 25.49
CA ALA A 726 24.58 50.31 26.18
C ALA A 726 24.99 48.95 26.78
N VAL A 727 24.08 48.25 27.46
CA VAL A 727 24.35 46.92 28.02
C VAL A 727 24.68 45.89 26.94
N SER A 728 23.91 45.80 25.85
CA SER A 728 24.14 44.84 24.77
C SER A 728 25.48 45.08 24.04
N VAL A 729 25.82 46.35 23.79
CA VAL A 729 27.11 46.74 23.19
C VAL A 729 28.30 46.52 24.14
N ILE A 730 28.16 46.81 25.43
CA ILE A 730 29.22 46.56 26.44
C ILE A 730 29.48 45.05 26.57
N LEU A 731 28.43 44.23 26.63
CA LEU A 731 28.56 42.77 26.72
C LEU A 731 29.18 42.18 25.43
N ALA A 732 28.81 42.68 24.25
CA ALA A 732 29.48 42.33 22.99
C ALA A 732 30.95 42.76 22.95
N GLY A 733 31.29 43.96 23.45
CA GLY A 733 32.67 44.44 23.53
C GLY A 733 33.55 43.58 24.45
N LEU A 734 33.03 43.20 25.62
CA LEU A 734 33.70 42.28 26.55
C LEU A 734 33.85 40.87 25.94
N ALA A 735 32.87 40.40 25.18
CA ALA A 735 32.92 39.12 24.47
C ALA A 735 33.98 39.10 23.35
N ILE A 736 34.08 40.18 22.57
CA ILE A 736 35.12 40.36 21.54
C ILE A 736 36.50 40.46 22.18
N ALA A 737 36.65 41.20 23.27
CA ALA A 737 37.91 41.26 24.03
C ALA A 737 38.34 39.86 24.53
N ALA A 738 37.40 39.00 24.92
CA ALA A 738 37.70 37.61 25.30
C ALA A 738 38.11 36.72 24.09
N ASP A 739 37.48 36.86 22.92
CA ASP A 739 37.86 36.13 21.68
C ASP A 739 39.21 36.58 21.11
N LEU A 740 39.63 37.82 21.41
CA LEU A 740 40.94 38.36 21.03
C LEU A 740 42.07 37.99 22.02
N THR A 741 41.76 37.77 23.30
CA THR A 741 42.77 37.53 24.36
C THR A 741 42.96 36.07 24.74
N GLN A 742 42.00 35.18 24.45
CA GLN A 742 42.04 33.78 24.89
C GLN A 742 42.36 32.79 23.77
N THR A 743 42.89 31.61 24.13
CA THR A 743 43.39 30.61 23.18
C THR A 743 42.77 29.24 23.39
N GLY A 744 42.62 28.47 22.30
CA GLY A 744 41.99 27.16 22.33
C GLY A 744 40.50 27.21 22.67
N ARG A 745 40.02 26.26 23.48
CA ARG A 745 38.58 25.97 23.67
C ARG A 745 37.77 27.08 24.35
N THR A 746 38.42 28.03 25.02
CA THR A 746 37.76 29.25 25.53
C THR A 746 37.47 30.26 24.42
N ARG A 747 38.32 30.30 23.37
CA ARG A 747 38.15 31.22 22.24
C ARG A 747 36.91 30.89 21.42
N ASP A 748 36.67 29.62 21.14
CA ASP A 748 35.43 29.14 20.50
C ASP A 748 34.17 29.56 21.28
N VAL A 749 34.26 29.56 22.60
CA VAL A 749 33.20 29.95 23.52
C VAL A 749 32.99 31.47 23.53
N ALA A 750 34.06 32.27 23.58
CA ALA A 750 33.99 33.72 23.47
C ALA A 750 33.49 34.19 22.09
N ALA A 751 33.86 33.47 21.03
CA ALA A 751 33.35 33.67 19.68
C ALA A 751 31.83 33.43 19.62
N SER A 752 31.37 32.31 20.19
CA SER A 752 29.93 31.98 20.30
C SER A 752 29.15 33.07 21.05
N TYR A 753 29.75 33.63 22.10
CA TYR A 753 29.17 34.71 22.90
C TYR A 753 29.01 36.01 22.09
N TRP A 754 30.07 36.51 21.43
CA TRP A 754 29.94 37.78 20.70
C TRP A 754 29.05 37.68 19.47
N ILE A 755 29.00 36.54 18.78
CA ILE A 755 28.12 36.31 17.61
C ILE A 755 26.65 36.55 17.99
N LEU A 756 26.21 35.98 19.12
CA LEU A 756 24.86 36.14 19.63
C LEU A 756 24.61 37.52 20.30
N ALA A 757 25.63 38.13 20.92
CA ALA A 757 25.49 39.49 21.45
C ALA A 757 25.36 40.54 20.32
N VAL A 758 26.11 40.38 19.23
CA VAL A 758 25.98 41.18 17.99
C VAL A 758 24.63 40.92 17.32
N THR A 759 24.11 39.69 17.37
CA THR A 759 22.74 39.37 16.90
C THR A 759 21.68 40.19 17.64
N ALA A 760 21.77 40.28 18.97
CA ALA A 760 20.86 41.09 19.79
C ALA A 760 21.01 42.59 19.51
N ALA A 761 22.25 43.10 19.45
CA ALA A 761 22.54 44.50 19.16
C ALA A 761 22.09 44.91 17.74
N ALA A 762 22.18 44.01 16.75
CA ALA A 762 21.70 44.26 15.39
C ALA A 762 20.18 44.37 15.33
N TRP A 763 19.45 43.48 15.99
CA TRP A 763 17.98 43.58 16.13
C TRP A 763 17.55 44.87 16.84
N GLN A 764 18.29 45.28 17.88
CA GLN A 764 18.01 46.50 18.62
C GLN A 764 18.28 47.77 17.79
N ALA A 765 19.40 47.80 17.06
CA ALA A 765 19.72 48.88 16.14
C ALA A 765 18.71 48.98 14.98
N ALA A 766 18.28 47.84 14.43
CA ALA A 766 17.24 47.79 13.40
C ALA A 766 15.89 48.33 13.92
N ARG A 767 15.49 47.96 15.14
CA ARG A 767 14.26 48.45 15.78
C ARG A 767 14.33 49.95 16.13
N LEU A 768 15.50 50.46 16.50
CA LEU A 768 15.74 51.91 16.71
C LEU A 768 15.84 52.71 15.41
N ALA A 769 16.12 52.05 14.28
CA ALA A 769 16.14 52.63 12.94
C ALA A 769 14.82 52.42 12.17
N ASP A 770 13.76 51.98 12.85
CA ASP A 770 12.41 51.71 12.33
C ASP A 770 12.38 50.73 11.13
N ILE A 771 13.27 49.72 11.14
CA ILE A 771 13.35 48.69 10.10
C ILE A 771 12.33 47.58 10.40
N GLU A 772 11.51 47.25 9.39
CA GLU A 772 10.53 46.16 9.45
C GLU A 772 11.17 44.80 9.82
N ARG A 773 10.51 44.10 10.77
CA ARG A 773 10.96 42.84 11.38
C ARG A 773 11.43 41.75 10.40
N PRO A 774 10.69 41.40 9.32
CA PRO A 774 11.14 40.32 8.42
C PRO A 774 12.44 40.66 7.68
N TYR A 775 12.66 41.93 7.32
CA TYR A 775 13.90 42.35 6.65
C TYR A 775 15.10 42.33 7.61
N ALA A 776 14.89 42.75 8.87
CA ALA A 776 15.90 42.58 9.92
C ALA A 776 16.26 41.10 10.13
N ALA A 777 15.26 40.20 10.15
CA ALA A 777 15.47 38.77 10.26
C ALA A 777 16.30 38.19 9.09
N VAL A 778 15.99 38.56 7.84
CA VAL A 778 16.76 38.13 6.66
C VAL A 778 18.24 38.55 6.76
N VAL A 779 18.51 39.81 7.08
CA VAL A 779 19.89 40.33 7.22
C VAL A 779 20.66 39.56 8.29
N VAL A 780 20.03 39.30 9.44
CA VAL A 780 20.66 38.58 10.55
C VAL A 780 20.91 37.10 10.21
N ILE A 781 19.95 36.39 9.61
CA ILE A 781 20.11 34.98 9.21
C ILE A 781 21.26 34.83 8.20
N VAL A 782 21.33 35.72 7.21
CA VAL A 782 22.42 35.72 6.20
C VAL A 782 23.76 36.02 6.87
N ALA A 783 23.85 37.02 7.75
CA ALA A 783 25.07 37.33 8.49
C ALA A 783 25.55 36.15 9.36
N MET A 784 24.65 35.50 10.08
CA MET A 784 24.96 34.30 10.87
C MET A 784 25.49 33.16 9.99
N GLY A 785 24.82 32.88 8.86
CA GLY A 785 25.26 31.86 7.91
C GLY A 785 26.63 32.15 7.31
N VAL A 786 26.94 33.42 6.99
CA VAL A 786 28.27 33.84 6.52
C VAL A 786 29.34 33.64 7.61
N ILE A 787 29.04 33.97 8.87
CA ILE A 787 29.95 33.75 10.00
C ILE A 787 30.28 32.25 10.16
N ALA A 788 29.27 31.38 10.08
CA ALA A 788 29.46 29.92 10.14
C ALA A 788 30.24 29.35 8.93
N LEU A 789 30.12 29.97 7.75
CA LEU A 789 30.92 29.60 6.58
C LEU A 789 32.39 30.05 6.65
N VAL A 790 32.72 31.02 7.52
CA VAL A 790 34.06 31.58 7.71
C VAL A 790 34.79 30.97 8.92
N ARG A 791 34.15 30.86 10.09
CA ARG A 791 34.74 30.24 11.29
C ARG A 791 34.36 28.76 11.38
N ARG A 792 35.32 27.88 11.13
CA ARG A 792 35.15 26.41 11.18
C ARG A 792 35.23 25.84 12.61
N SER A 793 34.35 26.27 13.52
CA SER A 793 34.23 25.59 14.82
C SER A 793 32.77 25.33 15.21
N PRO A 794 32.47 24.14 15.77
CA PRO A 794 31.08 23.70 15.99
C PRO A 794 30.36 24.57 17.04
N ALA A 795 31.11 25.29 17.89
CA ALA A 795 30.54 26.27 18.79
C ALA A 795 30.04 27.51 18.03
N THR A 796 30.84 28.05 17.10
CA THR A 796 30.42 29.17 16.25
C THR A 796 29.30 28.80 15.29
N GLU A 797 29.27 27.57 14.76
CA GLU A 797 28.14 27.07 13.97
C GLU A 797 26.85 26.97 14.80
N ALA A 798 26.91 26.43 16.02
CA ALA A 798 25.75 26.33 16.91
C ALA A 798 25.23 27.72 17.35
N ALA A 799 26.13 28.67 17.63
CA ALA A 799 25.77 30.04 17.94
C ALA A 799 25.08 30.75 16.75
N ALA A 800 25.65 30.63 15.55
CA ALA A 800 25.06 31.16 14.32
C ALA A 800 23.69 30.54 14.01
N ALA A 801 23.55 29.22 14.13
CA ALA A 801 22.27 28.52 13.95
C ALA A 801 21.22 28.96 14.98
N THR A 802 21.64 29.23 16.23
CA THR A 802 20.75 29.74 17.29
C THR A 802 20.29 31.17 16.99
N GLY A 803 21.21 32.07 16.60
CA GLY A 803 20.87 33.46 16.21
C GLY A 803 19.97 33.52 14.98
N ALA A 804 20.19 32.62 14.01
CA ALA A 804 19.31 32.46 12.86
C ALA A 804 17.92 31.97 13.28
N LEU A 805 17.80 30.91 14.09
CA LEU A 805 16.51 30.34 14.51
C LEU A 805 15.68 31.32 15.35
N VAL A 806 16.31 32.08 16.25
CA VAL A 806 15.63 33.17 16.98
C VAL A 806 15.13 34.25 16.01
N SER A 807 15.90 34.57 14.97
CA SER A 807 15.50 35.54 13.95
C SER A 807 14.38 35.04 13.03
N VAL A 808 14.33 33.74 12.70
CA VAL A 808 13.19 33.12 12.00
C VAL A 808 11.91 33.33 12.81
N GLY A 809 11.95 33.09 14.13
CA GLY A 809 10.82 33.35 15.02
C GLY A 809 10.41 34.82 15.05
N LEU A 810 11.33 35.73 15.41
CA LEU A 810 11.05 37.16 15.53
C LEU A 810 10.61 37.82 14.21
N GLY A 811 11.09 37.33 13.07
CA GLY A 811 10.70 37.81 11.74
C GLY A 811 9.31 37.36 11.28
N ALA A 812 8.84 36.19 11.74
CA ALA A 812 7.55 35.62 11.33
C ALA A 812 6.35 36.10 12.19
N PHE A 813 6.57 36.76 13.33
CA PHE A 813 5.49 37.26 14.20
C PHE A 813 5.02 38.68 13.83
N GLY A 814 3.94 38.72 13.05
CA GLY A 814 3.13 39.92 12.77
C GLY A 814 2.05 40.11 13.84
N GLY A 815 2.36 40.85 14.91
CA GLY A 815 1.45 41.07 16.02
C GLY A 815 1.19 39.79 16.82
N SER A 816 -0.09 39.40 16.95
CA SER A 816 -0.53 38.15 17.58
C SER A 816 -0.64 36.96 16.62
N SER A 817 -0.34 37.15 15.34
CA SER A 817 -0.42 36.14 14.27
C SER A 817 0.96 35.79 13.71
N ILE A 818 1.11 34.53 13.29
CA ILE A 818 2.27 34.07 12.51
C ILE A 818 1.96 34.31 11.03
N ASP A 819 2.85 35.00 10.35
CA ASP A 819 2.84 35.10 8.89
C ASP A 819 3.47 33.83 8.30
N THR A 820 2.65 33.00 7.63
CA THR A 820 3.08 31.71 7.08
C THR A 820 4.05 31.85 5.91
N ASP A 821 3.93 32.91 5.13
CA ASP A 821 4.75 33.14 3.96
C ASP A 821 6.15 33.62 4.38
N TRP A 822 6.23 34.58 5.31
CA TRP A 822 7.52 34.97 5.91
C TRP A 822 8.16 33.82 6.69
N LEU A 823 7.39 33.01 7.43
CA LEU A 823 7.91 31.81 8.09
C LEU A 823 8.57 30.84 7.08
N ALA A 824 7.90 30.56 5.97
CA ALA A 824 8.42 29.68 4.93
C ALA A 824 9.71 30.23 4.29
N ILE A 825 9.77 31.54 4.00
CA ILE A 825 10.96 32.21 3.46
C ILE A 825 12.13 32.13 4.44
N LEU A 826 11.91 32.48 5.71
CA LEU A 826 12.96 32.51 6.72
C LEU A 826 13.50 31.10 7.03
N LEU A 827 12.63 30.08 7.07
CA LEU A 827 13.02 28.67 7.17
C LEU A 827 13.80 28.18 5.92
N LEU A 828 13.43 28.63 4.71
CA LEU A 828 14.14 28.28 3.48
C LEU A 828 15.58 28.79 3.52
N ILE A 829 15.78 30.06 3.88
CA ILE A 829 17.11 30.68 3.98
C ILE A 829 17.95 29.93 5.03
N ALA A 830 17.38 29.60 6.19
CA ALA A 830 18.06 28.82 7.22
C ALA A 830 18.46 27.41 6.72
N GLY A 831 17.59 26.71 5.99
CA GLY A 831 17.87 25.40 5.39
C GLY A 831 18.95 25.44 4.30
N VAL A 832 18.97 26.51 3.48
CA VAL A 832 20.00 26.74 2.46
C VAL A 832 21.36 27.02 3.10
N MET A 833 21.43 27.86 4.14
CA MET A 833 22.69 28.10 4.84
C MET A 833 23.18 26.86 5.60
N CYS A 834 22.27 26.04 6.14
CA CYS A 834 22.60 24.76 6.78
C CYS A 834 23.14 23.72 5.77
N THR A 835 22.58 23.64 4.56
CA THR A 835 23.15 22.79 3.49
C THR A 835 24.49 23.33 2.98
N ALA A 836 24.68 24.66 2.93
CA ALA A 836 25.95 25.27 2.55
C ALA A 836 27.10 24.96 3.53
N THR A 837 26.85 24.87 4.85
CA THR A 837 27.89 24.47 5.82
C THR A 837 28.23 22.98 5.76
N ILE A 838 27.27 22.11 5.42
CA ILE A 838 27.52 20.67 5.16
C ILE A 838 28.51 20.49 4.01
N LEU A 839 28.37 21.26 2.92
CA LEU A 839 29.27 21.20 1.75
C LEU A 839 30.72 21.68 2.02
N ARG A 840 31.04 22.13 3.25
CA ARG A 840 32.40 22.57 3.66
C ARG A 840 33.05 21.73 4.77
N HIS A 841 32.38 20.68 5.28
CA HIS A 841 32.87 19.89 6.41
C HIS A 841 33.21 18.43 6.05
N GLU A 842 33.97 17.78 6.91
CA GLU A 842 34.38 16.37 6.76
C GLU A 842 33.20 15.41 7.02
N VAL A 843 33.20 14.28 6.30
CA VAL A 843 32.00 13.47 6.05
C VAL A 843 31.40 12.85 7.31
N ASP A 844 32.22 12.41 8.28
CA ASP A 844 31.80 11.69 9.49
C ASP A 844 30.79 12.45 10.38
N GLN A 845 30.66 13.77 10.23
CA GLN A 845 29.69 14.58 10.99
C GLN A 845 28.43 14.99 10.21
N SER A 846 28.27 14.50 8.97
CA SER A 846 27.21 14.95 8.04
C SER A 846 25.80 14.53 8.45
N GLY A 847 25.64 13.31 8.97
CA GLY A 847 24.33 12.66 9.21
C GLY A 847 23.31 13.52 9.97
N PRO A 848 23.58 13.95 11.21
CA PRO A 848 22.63 14.75 12.00
C PRO A 848 22.46 16.19 11.47
N ARG A 849 23.43 16.71 10.70
CA ARG A 849 23.29 18.01 10.03
C ARG A 849 22.30 17.90 8.87
N LEU A 850 22.38 16.82 8.09
CA LEU A 850 21.45 16.52 7.00
C LEU A 850 20.00 16.37 7.47
N THR A 851 19.76 15.69 8.60
CA THR A 851 18.40 15.54 9.12
C THR A 851 17.82 16.86 9.62
N ILE A 852 18.62 17.72 10.25
CA ILE A 852 18.19 19.07 10.65
C ILE A 852 17.86 19.92 9.41
N ALA A 853 18.74 19.96 8.41
CA ALA A 853 18.48 20.67 7.16
C ALA A 853 17.23 20.14 6.42
N GLY A 854 17.02 18.82 6.42
CA GLY A 854 15.83 18.20 5.85
C GLY A 854 14.54 18.53 6.59
N LEU A 855 14.58 18.58 7.93
CA LEU A 855 13.43 18.98 8.75
C LEU A 855 13.09 20.47 8.56
N LEU A 856 14.09 21.35 8.49
CA LEU A 856 13.89 22.77 8.18
C LEU A 856 13.27 22.96 6.78
N GLY A 857 13.71 22.18 5.80
CA GLY A 857 13.14 22.19 4.45
C GLY A 857 11.69 21.71 4.42
N LEU A 858 11.37 20.59 5.09
CA LEU A 858 10.00 20.09 5.18
C LEU A 858 9.09 21.04 5.97
N ALA A 859 9.61 21.75 6.97
CA ALA A 859 8.86 22.79 7.69
C ALA A 859 8.62 24.04 6.84
N SER A 860 9.61 24.47 6.05
CA SER A 860 9.47 25.55 5.05
C SER A 860 8.42 25.19 4.00
N LEU A 861 8.45 23.97 3.47
CA LEU A 861 7.45 23.48 2.52
C LEU A 861 6.07 23.37 3.18
N GLY A 862 6.01 22.89 4.43
CA GLY A 862 4.81 22.80 5.25
C GLY A 862 4.13 24.15 5.51
N SER A 863 4.91 25.21 5.70
CA SER A 863 4.40 26.58 5.90
C SER A 863 4.03 27.27 4.57
N ALA A 864 4.64 26.89 3.46
CA ALA A 864 4.37 27.46 2.14
C ALA A 864 3.05 26.99 1.48
N PHE A 865 2.37 25.94 1.99
CA PHE A 865 1.16 25.38 1.37
C PHE A 865 -0.02 26.36 1.21
N THR A 866 -0.01 27.52 1.87
CA THR A 866 -0.99 28.60 1.68
C THR A 866 -0.79 29.41 0.40
N ASN A 867 0.38 29.30 -0.23
CA ASN A 867 0.79 30.09 -1.38
C ASN A 867 1.54 29.19 -2.38
N ASP A 868 0.85 28.69 -3.41
CA ASP A 868 1.41 27.74 -4.39
C ASP A 868 2.75 28.24 -5.01
N LEU A 869 2.89 29.55 -5.25
CA LEU A 869 4.10 30.14 -5.84
C LEU A 869 5.29 30.00 -4.88
N LEU A 870 5.07 30.28 -3.60
CA LEU A 870 6.07 30.09 -2.56
C LEU A 870 6.39 28.60 -2.36
N ALA A 871 5.38 27.72 -2.37
CA ALA A 871 5.56 26.28 -2.26
C ALA A 871 6.38 25.70 -3.42
N LEU A 872 6.17 26.18 -4.66
CA LEU A 872 7.00 25.83 -5.81
C LEU A 872 8.46 26.25 -5.62
N VAL A 873 8.71 27.50 -5.22
CA VAL A 873 10.06 28.04 -5.02
C VAL A 873 10.79 27.26 -3.91
N VAL A 874 10.13 27.01 -2.78
CA VAL A 874 10.64 26.20 -1.68
C VAL A 874 10.97 24.78 -2.14
N ALA A 875 10.01 24.07 -2.76
CA ALA A 875 10.22 22.70 -3.22
C ALA A 875 11.35 22.58 -4.26
N GLY A 876 11.48 23.56 -5.16
CA GLY A 876 12.51 23.62 -6.18
C GLY A 876 13.91 23.82 -5.60
N VAL A 877 14.06 24.78 -4.68
CA VAL A 877 15.33 25.04 -3.98
C VAL A 877 15.76 23.85 -3.14
N LEU A 878 14.84 23.21 -2.40
CA LEU A 878 15.14 22.02 -1.60
C LEU A 878 15.54 20.82 -2.46
N THR A 879 14.88 20.63 -3.60
CA THR A 879 15.22 19.58 -4.57
C THR A 879 16.60 19.81 -5.17
N ALA A 880 16.92 21.05 -5.56
CA ALA A 880 18.23 21.42 -6.09
C ALA A 880 19.35 21.21 -5.04
N ALA A 881 19.13 21.66 -3.80
CA ALA A 881 20.09 21.49 -2.69
C ALA A 881 20.34 20.01 -2.38
N ALA A 882 19.28 19.20 -2.30
CA ALA A 882 19.40 17.77 -1.99
C ALA A 882 20.07 16.98 -3.13
N ILE A 883 19.78 17.31 -4.40
CA ILE A 883 20.49 16.74 -5.57
C ILE A 883 21.97 17.15 -5.58
N ALA A 884 22.31 18.37 -5.16
CA ALA A 884 23.70 18.82 -5.05
C ALA A 884 24.47 18.02 -3.99
N VAL A 885 23.90 17.85 -2.78
CA VAL A 885 24.49 17.03 -1.70
C VAL A 885 24.62 15.56 -2.13
N ASP A 886 23.62 15.00 -2.81
CA ASP A 886 23.62 13.63 -3.33
C ASP A 886 24.68 13.38 -4.44
N ARG A 887 24.97 14.39 -5.26
CA ARG A 887 26.06 14.34 -6.27
C ARG A 887 27.45 14.49 -5.64
N ILE A 888 27.59 15.37 -4.65
CA ILE A 888 28.90 15.70 -4.04
C ILE A 888 29.36 14.60 -3.08
N THR A 889 28.44 14.02 -2.30
CA THR A 889 28.75 12.93 -1.37
C THR A 889 28.95 11.60 -2.11
N ARG A 890 29.88 10.76 -1.63
CA ARG A 890 30.15 9.41 -2.18
C ARG A 890 29.71 8.27 -1.27
N GLU A 891 29.39 8.56 -0.02
CA GLU A 891 29.10 7.54 1.00
C GLU A 891 27.68 6.97 0.89
N HIS A 892 27.53 5.66 1.10
CA HIS A 892 26.24 4.97 1.03
C HIS A 892 25.27 5.36 2.16
N GLN A 893 25.75 5.70 3.36
CA GLN A 893 24.85 6.07 4.48
C GLN A 893 24.18 7.44 4.25
N VAL A 894 24.95 8.44 3.81
CA VAL A 894 24.36 9.73 3.40
C VAL A 894 23.39 9.53 2.24
N LYS A 895 23.74 8.70 1.24
CA LYS A 895 22.86 8.40 0.10
C LYS A 895 21.58 7.67 0.46
N ALA A 896 21.60 6.84 1.50
CA ALA A 896 20.38 6.21 2.01
C ALA A 896 19.36 7.24 2.53
N VAL A 897 19.82 8.42 2.98
CA VAL A 897 19.01 9.52 3.54
C VAL A 897 18.70 10.61 2.50
N THR A 898 19.66 11.00 1.64
CA THR A 898 19.40 12.01 0.58
C THR A 898 18.37 11.51 -0.43
N ALA A 899 18.49 10.26 -0.87
CA ALA A 899 17.67 9.71 -1.95
C ALA A 899 16.15 9.76 -1.70
N PRO A 900 15.61 9.29 -0.55
CA PRO A 900 14.19 9.45 -0.26
C PRO A 900 13.80 10.93 -0.11
N TYR A 901 14.68 11.76 0.45
CA TYR A 901 14.39 13.18 0.69
C TYR A 901 14.20 13.97 -0.62
N TRP A 902 15.14 13.86 -1.58
CA TRP A 902 15.02 14.59 -2.85
C TRP A 902 13.92 14.06 -3.76
N ILE A 903 13.55 12.77 -3.64
CA ILE A 903 12.39 12.20 -4.32
C ILE A 903 11.07 12.80 -3.79
N ILE A 904 10.95 12.99 -2.48
CA ILE A 904 9.77 13.61 -1.87
C ILE A 904 9.65 15.08 -2.28
N THR A 905 10.74 15.86 -2.20
CA THR A 905 10.69 17.29 -2.58
C THR A 905 10.50 17.49 -4.09
N LEU A 906 11.06 16.60 -4.93
CA LEU A 906 10.81 16.63 -6.39
C LEU A 906 9.35 16.31 -6.70
N THR A 907 8.75 15.35 -6.01
CA THR A 907 7.32 15.01 -6.15
C THR A 907 6.45 16.21 -5.78
N ALA A 908 6.77 16.90 -4.67
CA ALA A 908 6.08 18.12 -4.27
C ALA A 908 6.27 19.27 -5.26
N PHE A 909 7.49 19.49 -5.78
CA PHE A 909 7.80 20.49 -6.79
C PHE A 909 6.96 20.30 -8.06
N CYS A 910 6.85 19.06 -8.56
CA CYS A 910 6.03 18.76 -9.72
C CYS A 910 4.52 18.98 -9.48
N TRP A 911 4.01 18.68 -8.28
CA TRP A 911 2.61 18.97 -7.92
C TRP A 911 2.34 20.48 -7.84
N MET A 912 3.20 21.25 -7.17
CA MET A 912 3.05 22.72 -7.07
C MET A 912 3.20 23.39 -8.44
N PHE A 913 4.11 22.89 -9.29
CA PHE A 913 4.25 23.38 -10.66
C PHE A 913 2.99 23.14 -11.49
N ALA A 914 2.38 21.96 -11.35
CA ALA A 914 1.13 21.64 -12.04
C ALA A 914 -0.04 22.53 -11.59
N ASN A 915 -0.21 22.73 -10.28
CA ASN A 915 -1.23 23.64 -9.73
C ASN A 915 -1.10 25.04 -10.34
N LEU A 916 0.09 25.65 -10.25
CA LEU A 916 0.37 27.00 -10.75
C LEU A 916 0.17 27.18 -12.25
N THR A 917 0.42 26.13 -13.03
CA THR A 917 0.27 26.15 -14.49
C THR A 917 -1.11 25.71 -14.96
N GLY A 918 -2.04 25.42 -14.04
CA GLY A 918 -3.39 24.95 -14.37
C GLY A 918 -3.44 23.54 -14.97
N ILE A 919 -2.36 22.75 -14.81
CA ILE A 919 -2.31 21.37 -15.30
C ILE A 919 -3.18 20.50 -14.40
N ALA A 920 -4.33 20.06 -14.94
CA ALA A 920 -5.28 19.22 -14.21
C ALA A 920 -4.60 17.97 -13.62
N GLN A 921 -4.85 17.73 -12.33
CA GLN A 921 -4.20 16.75 -11.45
C GLN A 921 -3.82 15.39 -12.09
N PRO A 922 -4.70 14.68 -12.83
CA PRO A 922 -4.32 13.44 -13.51
C PRO A 922 -3.14 13.57 -14.49
N HIS A 923 -3.03 14.67 -15.23
CA HIS A 923 -1.92 14.91 -16.16
C HIS A 923 -0.61 15.17 -15.41
N ALA A 924 -0.68 15.85 -14.26
CA ALA A 924 0.46 16.00 -13.34
C ALA A 924 0.93 14.64 -12.83
N ALA A 925 -0.01 13.77 -12.43
CA ALA A 925 0.28 12.43 -11.95
C ALA A 925 0.97 11.55 -13.02
N VAL A 926 0.56 11.64 -14.29
CA VAL A 926 1.26 11.00 -15.41
C VAL A 926 2.72 11.45 -15.49
N GLY A 927 2.97 12.78 -15.48
CA GLY A 927 4.32 13.33 -15.54
C GLY A 927 5.20 12.91 -14.36
N ILE A 928 4.65 12.90 -13.16
CA ILE A 928 5.35 12.51 -11.93
C ILE A 928 5.74 11.03 -11.96
N ILE A 929 4.84 10.12 -12.34
CA ILE A 929 5.15 8.67 -12.43
C ILE A 929 6.26 8.41 -13.45
N LEU A 930 6.25 9.11 -14.59
CA LEU A 930 7.31 9.04 -15.60
C LEU A 930 8.67 9.54 -15.06
N ILE A 931 8.68 10.71 -14.39
CA ILE A 931 9.90 11.27 -13.77
C ILE A 931 10.46 10.33 -12.71
N LEU A 932 9.62 9.81 -11.79
CA LEU A 932 10.02 8.86 -10.75
C LEU A 932 10.59 7.56 -11.35
N THR A 933 9.98 7.04 -12.42
CA THR A 933 10.44 5.85 -13.14
C THR A 933 11.82 6.04 -13.76
N VAL A 934 12.03 7.16 -14.46
CA VAL A 934 13.35 7.49 -15.07
C VAL A 934 14.40 7.68 -13.96
N VAL A 935 14.03 8.31 -12.84
CA VAL A 935 14.90 8.48 -11.67
C VAL A 935 15.36 7.14 -11.09
N THR A 936 14.46 6.20 -10.82
CA THR A 936 14.83 4.92 -10.16
C THR A 936 15.61 3.99 -11.08
N VAL A 937 15.24 3.88 -12.35
CA VAL A 937 15.97 3.05 -13.35
C VAL A 937 17.40 3.56 -13.57
N LEU A 938 17.65 4.87 -13.45
CA LEU A 938 18.99 5.47 -13.54
C LEU A 938 19.76 5.53 -12.21
N ARG A 939 19.13 5.19 -11.07
CA ARG A 939 19.72 5.31 -9.73
C ARG A 939 19.36 4.10 -8.84
N VAL A 940 20.13 3.02 -8.97
CA VAL A 940 19.93 1.77 -8.21
C VAL A 940 20.26 1.96 -6.71
N LEU A 941 19.28 2.42 -5.94
CA LEU A 941 19.36 2.68 -4.50
C LEU A 941 18.08 2.16 -3.82
N PRO A 942 18.14 1.12 -2.96
CA PRO A 942 16.94 0.51 -2.37
C PRO A 942 16.03 1.46 -1.59
N SER A 943 16.58 2.47 -0.89
CA SER A 943 15.76 3.49 -0.21
C SER A 943 15.08 4.47 -1.17
N ALA A 944 15.69 4.74 -2.32
CA ALA A 944 15.13 5.57 -3.38
C ALA A 944 13.89 4.91 -4.00
N GLU A 945 13.99 3.60 -4.27
CA GLU A 945 12.92 2.81 -4.88
C GLU A 945 11.70 2.68 -3.98
N ILE A 946 11.90 2.47 -2.67
CA ILE A 946 10.81 2.43 -1.69
C ILE A 946 10.11 3.80 -1.61
N ALA A 947 10.88 4.89 -1.55
CA ALA A 947 10.30 6.25 -1.54
C ALA A 947 9.56 6.58 -2.84
N ALA A 948 10.12 6.22 -4.00
CA ALA A 948 9.47 6.42 -5.29
C ALA A 948 8.20 5.56 -5.44
N ALA A 949 8.17 4.34 -4.91
CA ALA A 949 6.97 3.50 -4.92
C ALA A 949 5.86 4.10 -4.04
N VAL A 950 6.19 4.60 -2.84
CA VAL A 950 5.22 5.30 -1.97
C VAL A 950 4.74 6.61 -2.63
N ALA A 951 5.65 7.40 -3.19
CA ALA A 951 5.32 8.64 -3.91
C ALA A 951 4.43 8.36 -5.14
N ALA A 952 4.69 7.28 -5.88
CA ALA A 952 3.86 6.86 -7.00
C ALA A 952 2.46 6.40 -6.53
N VAL A 953 2.34 5.64 -5.44
CA VAL A 953 1.01 5.27 -4.87
C VAL A 953 0.22 6.49 -4.44
N VAL A 954 0.84 7.44 -3.72
CA VAL A 954 0.18 8.71 -3.35
C VAL A 954 -0.22 9.50 -4.60
N THR A 955 0.65 9.55 -5.61
CA THR A 955 0.39 10.23 -6.89
C THR A 955 -0.74 9.58 -7.70
N ILE A 956 -0.87 8.25 -7.68
CA ILE A 956 -2.01 7.53 -8.26
C ILE A 956 -3.31 7.92 -7.54
N VAL A 957 -3.31 7.90 -6.20
CA VAL A 957 -4.50 8.24 -5.40
C VAL A 957 -4.93 9.69 -5.63
N VAL A 958 -4.02 10.67 -5.52
CA VAL A 958 -4.34 12.09 -5.76
C VAL A 958 -4.73 12.32 -7.23
N GLY A 959 -4.10 11.63 -8.18
CA GLY A 959 -4.43 11.71 -9.60
C GLY A 959 -5.72 11.02 -10.04
N SER A 960 -6.40 10.26 -9.17
CA SER A 960 -7.63 9.54 -9.50
C SER A 960 -8.82 9.77 -8.56
N VAL A 961 -8.65 10.41 -7.39
CA VAL A 961 -9.73 10.62 -6.40
C VAL A 961 -10.24 12.05 -6.42
N SER A 962 -11.49 12.25 -6.84
CA SER A 962 -12.19 13.53 -6.73
C SER A 962 -12.72 13.72 -5.30
N LEU A 963 -12.09 14.61 -4.53
CA LEU A 963 -12.34 14.78 -3.08
C LEU A 963 -13.65 15.49 -2.71
N GLY A 964 -14.35 16.11 -3.65
CA GLY A 964 -15.63 16.80 -3.39
C GLY A 964 -16.18 17.55 -4.60
N PRO A 965 -17.41 18.09 -4.50
CA PRO A 965 -17.87 19.11 -5.44
C PRO A 965 -17.07 20.40 -5.26
N GLU A 966 -16.73 21.04 -6.37
CA GLU A 966 -16.23 22.40 -6.38
C GLU A 966 -17.41 23.37 -6.21
N ILE A 967 -17.28 24.40 -5.37
CA ILE A 967 -18.34 25.38 -5.13
C ILE A 967 -18.16 26.53 -6.11
N VAL A 968 -18.80 26.41 -7.27
CA VAL A 968 -18.77 27.45 -8.30
C VAL A 968 -19.77 28.55 -7.94
N LEU A 969 -19.27 29.76 -7.71
CA LEU A 969 -20.09 30.95 -7.55
C LEU A 969 -20.70 31.35 -8.90
N THR A 970 -21.94 30.96 -9.14
CA THR A 970 -22.73 31.43 -10.29
C THR A 970 -23.52 32.70 -9.92
N PRO A 971 -24.02 33.49 -10.89
CA PRO A 971 -24.88 34.64 -10.60
C PRO A 971 -26.15 34.30 -9.81
N ASP A 972 -26.62 33.06 -9.91
CA ASP A 972 -27.81 32.54 -9.23
C ASP A 972 -27.49 31.92 -7.85
N GLY A 973 -26.21 31.86 -7.46
CA GLY A 973 -25.74 31.37 -6.16
C GLY A 973 -24.55 30.40 -6.23
N PRO A 974 -24.05 29.94 -5.06
CA PRO A 974 -23.02 28.90 -4.98
C PRO A 974 -23.60 27.54 -5.40
N VAL A 975 -23.15 27.00 -6.52
CA VAL A 975 -23.56 25.70 -7.05
C VAL A 975 -22.44 24.69 -6.81
N ALA A 976 -22.77 23.58 -6.12
CA ALA A 976 -21.86 22.47 -5.91
C ALA A 976 -21.78 21.60 -7.18
N THR A 977 -20.67 21.70 -7.93
CA THR A 977 -20.44 20.93 -9.16
C THR A 977 -19.43 19.81 -8.92
N GLY A 978 -19.87 18.56 -9.07
CA GLY A 978 -19.02 17.37 -8.99
C GLY A 978 -19.51 16.31 -8.00
N SER A 979 -19.10 15.07 -8.21
CA SER A 979 -19.39 13.94 -7.33
C SER A 979 -18.10 13.39 -6.72
N ARG A 980 -18.12 13.05 -5.42
CA ARG A 980 -17.04 12.25 -4.82
C ARG A 980 -16.97 10.89 -5.52
N GLY A 981 -15.79 10.50 -5.95
CA GLY A 981 -15.60 9.25 -6.68
C GLY A 981 -14.16 9.04 -7.13
N VAL A 982 -13.92 7.86 -7.70
CA VAL A 982 -12.66 7.51 -8.36
C VAL A 982 -12.87 7.59 -9.87
N ASP A 983 -12.04 8.34 -10.57
CA ASP A 983 -12.01 8.34 -12.03
C ASP A 983 -11.32 7.04 -12.51
N LEU A 984 -12.12 6.09 -13.02
CA LEU A 984 -11.63 4.78 -13.45
C LEU A 984 -10.74 4.89 -14.70
N ALA A 985 -11.03 5.84 -15.60
CA ALA A 985 -10.20 6.08 -16.78
C ALA A 985 -8.78 6.50 -16.36
N TRP A 986 -8.66 7.51 -15.50
CA TRP A 986 -7.35 7.96 -15.01
C TRP A 986 -6.66 6.94 -14.11
N LEU A 987 -7.38 6.25 -13.22
CA LEU A 987 -6.82 5.16 -12.43
C LEU A 987 -6.20 4.07 -13.33
N SER A 988 -6.87 3.69 -14.43
CA SER A 988 -6.34 2.71 -15.38
C SER A 988 -5.04 3.18 -16.06
N ILE A 989 -4.97 4.46 -16.46
CA ILE A 989 -3.80 5.06 -17.12
C ILE A 989 -2.61 5.12 -16.16
N LEU A 990 -2.83 5.58 -14.91
CA LEU A 990 -1.78 5.73 -13.91
C LEU A 990 -1.24 4.37 -13.44
N LEU A 991 -2.11 3.34 -13.31
CA LEU A 991 -1.68 1.96 -13.05
C LEU A 991 -0.93 1.33 -14.23
N ALA A 992 -1.31 1.62 -15.47
CA ALA A 992 -0.57 1.15 -16.66
C ALA A 992 0.84 1.77 -16.74
N LEU A 993 0.99 3.05 -16.40
CA LEU A 993 2.28 3.73 -16.31
C LEU A 993 3.15 3.16 -15.17
N ALA A 994 2.58 2.93 -14.00
CA ALA A 994 3.27 2.27 -12.90
C ALA A 994 3.72 0.84 -13.28
N ALA A 995 2.87 0.08 -13.98
CA ALA A 995 3.22 -1.23 -14.51
C ALA A 995 4.40 -1.17 -15.50
N ALA A 996 4.38 -0.20 -16.44
CA ALA A 996 5.46 0.02 -17.38
C ALA A 996 6.80 0.36 -16.68
N GLY A 997 6.76 1.18 -15.63
CA GLY A 997 7.94 1.48 -14.82
C GLY A 997 8.48 0.27 -14.06
N VAL A 998 7.61 -0.55 -13.47
CA VAL A 998 8.00 -1.81 -12.82
C VAL A 998 8.59 -2.81 -13.82
N PHE A 999 8.05 -2.89 -15.04
CA PHE A 999 8.63 -3.69 -16.13
C PHE A 999 10.00 -3.16 -16.55
N ALA A 1000 10.17 -1.84 -16.72
CA ALA A 1000 11.47 -1.24 -17.04
C ALA A 1000 12.53 -1.60 -15.97
N HIS A 1001 12.16 -1.54 -14.70
CA HIS A 1001 13.05 -1.91 -13.58
C HIS A 1001 13.40 -3.41 -13.55
N ALA A 1002 12.45 -4.27 -13.92
CA ALA A 1002 12.64 -5.72 -14.03
C ALA A 1002 13.47 -6.14 -15.26
N ILE A 1003 13.55 -5.28 -16.29
CA ILE A 1003 14.37 -5.47 -17.50
C ILE A 1003 15.78 -4.89 -17.30
N ALA A 1004 15.90 -3.74 -16.65
CA ALA A 1004 17.18 -3.06 -16.43
C ALA A 1004 18.10 -3.79 -15.43
N HIS A 1005 17.54 -4.60 -14.52
CA HIS A 1005 18.26 -5.18 -13.39
C HIS A 1005 17.92 -6.66 -13.17
N ASP A 1006 18.88 -7.55 -13.45
CA ASP A 1006 18.66 -9.00 -13.48
C ASP A 1006 18.24 -9.62 -12.13
N GLU A 1007 18.76 -9.11 -11.01
CA GLU A 1007 18.35 -9.51 -9.66
C GLU A 1007 16.86 -9.22 -9.37
N ARG A 1008 16.26 -8.31 -10.14
CA ARG A 1008 14.92 -7.75 -9.93
C ARG A 1008 13.89 -8.28 -10.92
N ARG A 1009 14.24 -9.24 -11.79
CA ARG A 1009 13.33 -9.89 -12.76
C ARG A 1009 12.04 -10.43 -12.14
N TRP A 1010 12.04 -10.75 -10.84
CA TRP A 1010 10.83 -11.15 -10.11
C TRP A 1010 9.74 -10.05 -10.05
N LEU A 1011 10.13 -8.76 -10.10
CA LEU A 1011 9.21 -7.63 -10.19
C LEU A 1011 8.38 -7.64 -11.48
N GLY A 1012 8.80 -8.37 -12.52
CA GLY A 1012 7.99 -8.56 -13.73
C GLY A 1012 6.61 -9.17 -13.46
N TRP A 1013 6.45 -9.95 -12.38
CA TRP A 1013 5.14 -10.44 -11.93
C TRP A 1013 4.27 -9.33 -11.32
N ALA A 1014 4.86 -8.36 -10.62
CA ALA A 1014 4.16 -7.20 -10.09
C ALA A 1014 3.76 -6.22 -11.21
N GLY A 1015 4.64 -5.99 -12.19
CA GLY A 1015 4.32 -5.24 -13.40
C GLY A 1015 3.18 -5.88 -14.18
N LEU A 1016 3.20 -7.21 -14.36
CA LEU A 1016 2.12 -7.95 -15.00
C LEU A 1016 0.80 -7.86 -14.25
N ALA A 1017 0.81 -7.94 -12.92
CA ALA A 1017 -0.38 -7.76 -12.09
C ALA A 1017 -0.97 -6.35 -12.25
N LEU A 1018 -0.14 -5.30 -12.15
CA LEU A 1018 -0.57 -3.91 -12.32
C LEU A 1018 -1.14 -3.65 -13.72
N ALA A 1019 -0.47 -4.12 -14.78
CA ALA A 1019 -0.95 -3.99 -16.16
C ALA A 1019 -2.27 -4.75 -16.39
N THR A 1020 -2.44 -5.90 -15.75
CA THR A 1020 -3.69 -6.68 -15.82
C THR A 1020 -4.83 -5.92 -15.14
N VAL A 1021 -4.61 -5.40 -13.93
CA VAL A 1021 -5.62 -4.61 -13.20
C VAL A 1021 -5.98 -3.34 -13.99
N ALA A 1022 -4.99 -2.62 -14.53
CA ALA A 1022 -5.22 -1.46 -15.39
C ALA A 1022 -6.10 -1.78 -16.61
N LEU A 1023 -5.82 -2.89 -17.31
CA LEU A 1023 -6.60 -3.34 -18.47
C LEU A 1023 -8.05 -3.68 -18.08
N TRP A 1024 -8.28 -4.38 -16.97
CA TRP A 1024 -9.63 -4.71 -16.51
C TRP A 1024 -10.43 -3.46 -16.08
N ILE A 1025 -9.80 -2.51 -15.38
CA ILE A 1025 -10.44 -1.23 -15.04
C ILE A 1025 -10.83 -0.48 -16.31
N ARG A 1026 -9.95 -0.41 -17.31
CA ARG A 1026 -10.25 0.29 -18.58
C ARG A 1026 -11.36 -0.39 -19.38
N LEU A 1027 -11.41 -1.73 -19.42
CA LEU A 1027 -12.47 -2.47 -20.10
C LEU A 1027 -13.84 -2.30 -19.42
N ALA A 1028 -13.88 -2.19 -18.10
CA ALA A 1028 -15.10 -1.89 -17.35
C ALA A 1028 -15.58 -0.44 -17.62
N ASP A 1029 -14.65 0.51 -17.64
CA ASP A 1029 -14.88 1.93 -17.90
C ASP A 1029 -15.39 2.20 -19.34
N THR A 1030 -14.78 1.61 -20.38
CA THR A 1030 -15.17 1.88 -21.78
C THR A 1030 -16.40 1.13 -22.26
N SER A 1031 -16.93 0.17 -21.50
CA SER A 1031 -18.08 -0.68 -21.87
C SER A 1031 -17.96 -1.41 -23.23
N THR A 1032 -16.74 -1.55 -23.75
CA THR A 1032 -16.45 -1.93 -25.14
C THR A 1032 -16.73 -3.40 -25.43
N SER A 1033 -17.69 -3.67 -26.33
CA SER A 1033 -18.05 -5.02 -26.78
C SER A 1033 -17.11 -5.63 -27.83
N THR A 1034 -16.07 -4.90 -28.23
CA THR A 1034 -14.95 -5.38 -29.07
C THR A 1034 -13.70 -5.57 -28.23
N TRP A 1035 -13.48 -6.79 -27.78
CA TRP A 1035 -12.36 -7.21 -26.93
C TRP A 1035 -11.14 -7.55 -27.79
N GLU A 1036 -11.38 -8.00 -29.02
CA GLU A 1036 -10.43 -8.56 -29.98
C GLU A 1036 -9.32 -7.56 -30.35
N SER A 1037 -9.66 -6.27 -30.47
CA SER A 1037 -8.72 -5.18 -30.77
C SER A 1037 -7.66 -4.98 -29.68
N TYR A 1038 -7.95 -5.35 -28.44
CA TYR A 1038 -7.02 -5.24 -27.31
C TYR A 1038 -6.23 -6.52 -27.07
N THR A 1039 -6.76 -7.70 -27.43
CA THR A 1039 -6.07 -8.99 -27.22
C THR A 1039 -5.23 -9.47 -28.40
N LEU A 1040 -5.56 -9.08 -29.65
CA LEU A 1040 -4.79 -9.50 -30.83
C LEU A 1040 -3.33 -9.04 -30.83
N PRO A 1041 -2.98 -7.76 -30.53
CA PRO A 1041 -1.58 -7.32 -30.53
C PRO A 1041 -0.67 -8.12 -29.56
N PRO A 1042 -1.01 -8.31 -28.26
CA PRO A 1042 -0.21 -9.16 -27.38
C PRO A 1042 -0.28 -10.65 -27.76
N ALA A 1043 -1.39 -11.15 -28.31
CA ALA A 1043 -1.47 -12.52 -28.83
C ALA A 1043 -0.43 -12.78 -29.93
N ILE A 1044 -0.33 -11.88 -30.91
CA ILE A 1044 0.63 -11.96 -32.01
C ILE A 1044 2.06 -11.92 -31.48
N ALA A 1045 2.38 -11.00 -30.56
CA ALA A 1045 3.70 -10.91 -29.95
C ALA A 1045 4.10 -12.20 -29.21
N LEU A 1046 3.19 -12.79 -28.43
CA LEU A 1046 3.40 -14.05 -27.73
C LEU A 1046 3.57 -15.24 -28.69
N ILE A 1047 2.78 -15.30 -29.77
CA ILE A 1047 2.92 -16.35 -30.80
C ILE A 1047 4.27 -16.22 -31.51
N LEU A 1048 4.69 -15.01 -31.91
CA LEU A 1048 5.98 -14.78 -32.58
C LEU A 1048 7.16 -15.14 -31.68
N TYR A 1049 7.15 -14.73 -30.41
CA TYR A 1049 8.15 -15.15 -29.42
C TYR A 1049 8.15 -16.67 -29.22
N GLY A 1050 6.99 -17.31 -29.19
CA GLY A 1050 6.85 -18.76 -29.08
C GLY A 1050 7.42 -19.51 -30.29
N VAL A 1051 7.14 -19.05 -31.52
CA VAL A 1051 7.71 -19.62 -32.75
C VAL A 1051 9.22 -19.41 -32.81
N PHE A 1052 9.73 -18.24 -32.41
CA PHE A 1052 11.15 -17.98 -32.32
C PHE A 1052 11.83 -18.96 -31.35
N LYS A 1053 11.33 -19.06 -30.11
CA LYS A 1053 11.91 -19.95 -29.10
C LYS A 1053 11.86 -21.43 -29.50
N LEU A 1054 10.78 -21.88 -30.15
CA LEU A 1054 10.65 -23.23 -30.71
C LEU A 1054 11.60 -23.53 -31.89
N ARG A 1055 12.15 -22.51 -32.54
CA ARG A 1055 13.18 -22.65 -33.58
C ARG A 1055 14.61 -22.58 -33.02
N THR A 1056 14.81 -21.85 -31.92
CA THR A 1056 16.11 -21.69 -31.26
C THR A 1056 16.43 -22.84 -30.30
N ASP A 1057 15.44 -23.42 -29.63
CA ASP A 1057 15.63 -24.41 -28.55
C ASP A 1057 14.75 -25.65 -28.74
N TYR A 1058 15.39 -26.77 -29.12
CA TYR A 1058 14.74 -28.04 -29.45
C TYR A 1058 14.25 -28.85 -28.24
N GLU A 1059 14.65 -28.55 -27.00
CA GLU A 1059 14.09 -29.24 -25.82
C GLU A 1059 12.76 -28.62 -25.35
N VAL A 1060 12.36 -27.46 -25.87
CA VAL A 1060 11.15 -26.74 -25.44
C VAL A 1060 9.90 -27.23 -26.16
N THR A 1061 8.91 -27.69 -25.39
CA THR A 1061 7.61 -28.11 -25.94
C THR A 1061 6.73 -26.92 -26.35
N SER A 1062 5.86 -27.11 -27.34
CA SER A 1062 5.04 -26.02 -27.90
C SER A 1062 3.93 -25.49 -26.99
N LEU A 1063 3.46 -26.30 -26.03
CA LEU A 1063 2.36 -25.92 -25.12
C LEU A 1063 2.67 -24.69 -24.24
N PRO A 1064 3.75 -24.67 -23.43
CA PRO A 1064 4.04 -23.56 -22.53
C PRO A 1064 4.43 -22.25 -23.23
N VAL A 1065 4.84 -22.25 -24.50
CA VAL A 1065 5.32 -21.03 -25.19
C VAL A 1065 4.31 -20.47 -26.19
N LEU A 1066 3.64 -21.31 -26.99
CA LEU A 1066 2.58 -20.84 -27.90
C LEU A 1066 1.22 -20.75 -27.21
N GLY A 1067 0.97 -21.57 -26.19
CA GLY A 1067 -0.32 -21.65 -25.48
C GLY A 1067 -0.89 -20.29 -25.05
N PRO A 1068 -0.13 -19.43 -24.34
CA PRO A 1068 -0.63 -18.12 -23.91
C PRO A 1068 -1.04 -17.22 -25.08
N GLY A 1069 -0.24 -17.17 -26.16
CA GLY A 1069 -0.54 -16.35 -27.33
C GLY A 1069 -1.74 -16.87 -28.13
N VAL A 1070 -1.82 -18.18 -28.37
CA VAL A 1070 -2.97 -18.80 -29.05
C VAL A 1070 -4.26 -18.68 -28.22
N PHE A 1071 -4.16 -18.71 -26.88
CA PHE A 1071 -5.29 -18.46 -25.99
C PHE A 1071 -5.81 -17.02 -26.14
N LEU A 1072 -4.95 -16.00 -26.07
CA LEU A 1072 -5.36 -14.60 -26.30
C LEU A 1072 -5.88 -14.33 -27.73
N ALA A 1073 -5.42 -15.11 -28.72
CA ALA A 1073 -5.86 -14.97 -30.12
C ALA A 1073 -7.28 -15.48 -30.38
N LEU A 1074 -7.74 -16.50 -29.63
CA LEU A 1074 -8.99 -17.22 -29.93
C LEU A 1074 -10.07 -17.07 -28.86
N VAL A 1075 -9.71 -17.14 -27.58
CA VAL A 1075 -10.69 -17.25 -26.49
C VAL A 1075 -11.48 -15.97 -26.21
N PRO A 1076 -10.90 -14.75 -26.26
CA PRO A 1076 -11.63 -13.50 -26.06
C PRO A 1076 -12.79 -13.27 -27.06
N SER A 1077 -12.70 -13.86 -28.25
CA SER A 1077 -13.73 -13.78 -29.29
C SER A 1077 -14.90 -14.76 -29.08
N VAL A 1078 -14.75 -15.75 -28.20
CA VAL A 1078 -15.76 -16.80 -27.98
C VAL A 1078 -17.06 -16.25 -27.38
N PRO A 1079 -17.06 -15.40 -26.32
CA PRO A 1079 -18.30 -14.83 -25.79
C PRO A 1079 -19.11 -14.05 -26.84
N ALA A 1080 -18.45 -13.28 -27.70
CA ALA A 1080 -19.12 -12.57 -28.80
C ALA A 1080 -19.71 -13.53 -29.84
N ALA A 1081 -18.97 -14.58 -30.21
CA ALA A 1081 -19.43 -15.60 -31.14
C ALA A 1081 -20.57 -16.49 -30.58
N LEU A 1082 -20.70 -16.58 -29.25
CA LEU A 1082 -21.84 -17.21 -28.56
C LEU A 1082 -23.08 -16.32 -28.53
N GLN A 1083 -22.92 -14.99 -28.56
CA GLN A 1083 -24.02 -14.02 -28.59
C GLN A 1083 -24.64 -13.85 -29.99
N ASP A 1084 -23.81 -13.88 -31.04
CA ASP A 1084 -24.27 -13.92 -32.44
C ASP A 1084 -23.60 -15.06 -33.23
N PRO A 1085 -24.19 -16.28 -33.20
CA PRO A 1085 -23.66 -17.46 -33.88
C PRO A 1085 -23.62 -17.38 -35.42
N VAL A 1086 -24.25 -16.36 -36.04
CA VAL A 1086 -24.35 -16.21 -37.50
C VAL A 1086 -23.54 -15.00 -38.00
N SER A 1087 -22.83 -14.30 -37.11
CA SER A 1087 -22.04 -13.12 -37.46
C SER A 1087 -20.83 -13.41 -38.36
N MET A 1088 -20.38 -12.37 -39.08
CA MET A 1088 -19.10 -12.40 -39.80
C MET A 1088 -17.90 -12.58 -38.87
N ARG A 1089 -17.98 -12.20 -37.58
CA ARG A 1089 -16.93 -12.48 -36.59
C ARG A 1089 -16.84 -13.97 -36.28
N THR A 1090 -17.98 -14.63 -36.13
CA THR A 1090 -18.10 -16.07 -35.90
C THR A 1090 -17.51 -16.87 -37.08
N ALA A 1091 -17.76 -16.41 -38.32
CA ALA A 1091 -17.13 -16.96 -39.52
C ALA A 1091 -15.59 -16.77 -39.53
N LEU A 1092 -15.10 -15.57 -39.23
CA LEU A 1092 -13.66 -15.28 -39.16
C LEU A 1092 -12.95 -16.09 -38.07
N LEU A 1093 -13.57 -16.27 -36.90
CA LEU A 1093 -13.04 -17.11 -35.82
C LEU A 1093 -13.00 -18.58 -36.23
N GLY A 1094 -14.04 -19.08 -36.92
CA GLY A 1094 -14.04 -20.43 -37.49
C GLY A 1094 -12.90 -20.67 -38.50
N VAL A 1095 -12.63 -19.71 -39.39
CA VAL A 1095 -11.48 -19.75 -40.31
C VAL A 1095 -10.15 -19.72 -39.54
N ALA A 1096 -10.02 -18.88 -38.52
CA ALA A 1096 -8.82 -18.84 -37.68
C ALA A 1096 -8.58 -20.19 -36.96
N CYS A 1097 -9.61 -20.80 -36.40
CA CYS A 1097 -9.53 -22.14 -35.82
C CYS A 1097 -9.10 -23.20 -36.84
N LEU A 1098 -9.62 -23.17 -38.06
CA LEU A 1098 -9.22 -24.07 -39.14
C LEU A 1098 -7.73 -23.91 -39.48
N VAL A 1099 -7.24 -22.67 -39.58
CA VAL A 1099 -5.81 -22.37 -39.82
C VAL A 1099 -4.93 -22.88 -38.67
N PHE A 1100 -5.33 -22.71 -37.41
CA PHE A 1100 -4.60 -23.25 -36.26
C PHE A 1100 -4.63 -24.79 -36.19
N ILE A 1101 -5.74 -25.43 -36.55
CA ILE A 1101 -5.84 -26.90 -36.66
C ILE A 1101 -4.90 -27.42 -37.74
N ILE A 1102 -4.98 -26.90 -38.96
CA ILE A 1102 -4.18 -27.35 -40.11
C ILE A 1102 -2.69 -27.06 -39.87
N GLY A 1103 -2.35 -25.85 -39.41
CA GLY A 1103 -0.98 -25.47 -39.08
C GLY A 1103 -0.41 -26.31 -37.93
N GLY A 1104 -1.19 -26.55 -36.87
CA GLY A 1104 -0.79 -27.41 -35.76
C GLY A 1104 -0.59 -28.87 -36.14
N ALA A 1105 -1.45 -29.43 -36.99
CA ALA A 1105 -1.29 -30.79 -37.51
C ALA A 1105 -0.06 -30.91 -38.42
N GLY A 1106 0.11 -30.00 -39.39
CA GLY A 1106 1.22 -30.01 -40.35
C GLY A 1106 2.59 -29.77 -39.68
N LEU A 1107 2.69 -28.81 -38.78
CA LEU A 1107 3.92 -28.48 -38.03
C LEU A 1107 4.14 -29.40 -36.80
N ARG A 1108 3.19 -30.31 -36.50
CA ARG A 1108 3.20 -31.20 -35.33
C ARG A 1108 3.24 -30.44 -33.99
N TRP A 1109 2.60 -29.27 -33.92
CA TRP A 1109 2.54 -28.42 -32.73
C TRP A 1109 1.22 -28.58 -31.99
N ALA A 1110 1.29 -29.02 -30.73
CA ALA A 1110 0.10 -29.36 -29.94
C ALA A 1110 -0.76 -28.13 -29.57
N ALA A 1111 -0.13 -26.99 -29.24
CA ALA A 1111 -0.85 -25.78 -28.81
C ALA A 1111 -1.89 -25.27 -29.84
N PRO A 1112 -1.51 -24.93 -31.09
CA PRO A 1112 -2.48 -24.45 -32.08
C PRO A 1112 -3.52 -25.52 -32.45
N LEU A 1113 -3.13 -26.79 -32.54
CA LEU A 1113 -4.05 -27.90 -32.85
C LEU A 1113 -5.14 -28.07 -31.77
N VAL A 1114 -4.75 -28.09 -30.49
CA VAL A 1114 -5.68 -28.29 -29.37
C VAL A 1114 -6.56 -27.06 -29.15
N CYS A 1115 -6.00 -25.85 -29.13
CA CYS A 1115 -6.79 -24.63 -28.94
C CYS A 1115 -7.74 -24.37 -30.12
N GLY A 1116 -7.28 -24.60 -31.36
CA GLY A 1116 -8.13 -24.50 -32.56
C GLY A 1116 -9.29 -25.51 -32.54
N ALA A 1117 -9.03 -26.77 -32.20
CA ALA A 1117 -10.08 -27.80 -32.11
C ALA A 1117 -11.10 -27.55 -30.98
N LEU A 1118 -10.66 -27.05 -29.82
CA LEU A 1118 -11.54 -26.69 -28.71
C LEU A 1118 -12.46 -25.53 -29.09
N VAL A 1119 -11.93 -24.44 -29.66
CA VAL A 1119 -12.74 -23.27 -30.03
C VAL A 1119 -13.65 -23.58 -31.23
N ALA A 1120 -13.19 -24.34 -32.22
CA ALA A 1120 -14.05 -24.86 -33.30
C ALA A 1120 -15.22 -25.70 -32.77
N THR A 1121 -15.00 -26.46 -31.69
CA THR A 1121 -16.05 -27.25 -31.04
C THR A 1121 -17.07 -26.36 -30.33
N VAL A 1122 -16.64 -25.34 -29.59
CA VAL A 1122 -17.56 -24.38 -28.96
C VAL A 1122 -18.40 -23.65 -30.02
N LEU A 1123 -17.80 -23.27 -31.16
CA LEU A 1123 -18.50 -22.67 -32.30
C LEU A 1123 -19.54 -23.61 -32.93
N ALA A 1124 -19.19 -24.89 -33.12
CA ALA A 1124 -20.13 -25.88 -33.66
C ALA A 1124 -21.32 -26.15 -32.72
N LEU A 1125 -21.08 -26.15 -31.40
CA LEU A 1125 -22.15 -26.24 -30.40
C LEU A 1125 -23.02 -24.98 -30.35
N ALA A 1126 -22.44 -23.79 -30.54
CA ALA A 1126 -23.18 -22.52 -30.61
C ALA A 1126 -24.16 -22.45 -31.79
N GLN A 1127 -23.79 -23.06 -32.93
CA GLN A 1127 -24.60 -23.07 -34.15
C GLN A 1127 -25.64 -24.20 -34.21
N MET A 1128 -25.73 -25.04 -33.15
CA MET A 1128 -26.73 -26.10 -32.99
C MET A 1128 -28.20 -25.68 -33.27
N PRO A 1129 -28.68 -24.45 -32.96
CA PRO A 1129 -30.04 -24.03 -33.28
C PRO A 1129 -30.31 -23.81 -34.79
N SER A 1130 -29.27 -23.80 -35.63
CA SER A 1130 -29.40 -23.47 -37.06
C SER A 1130 -29.84 -24.68 -37.91
N ALA A 1131 -30.91 -24.49 -38.69
CA ALA A 1131 -31.51 -25.55 -39.51
C ALA A 1131 -30.55 -26.16 -40.57
N GLN A 1132 -29.48 -25.46 -40.94
CA GLN A 1132 -28.48 -25.98 -41.89
C GLN A 1132 -27.49 -26.95 -41.24
N MET A 1133 -27.07 -26.73 -39.98
CA MET A 1133 -26.23 -27.71 -39.27
C MET A 1133 -26.96 -29.03 -39.01
N LEU A 1134 -28.28 -29.00 -38.83
CA LEU A 1134 -29.12 -30.19 -38.71
C LEU A 1134 -29.00 -31.15 -39.92
N GLN A 1135 -28.53 -30.72 -41.10
CA GLN A 1135 -28.28 -31.63 -42.24
C GLN A 1135 -26.83 -32.12 -42.35
N GLN A 1136 -25.88 -31.56 -41.58
CA GLN A 1136 -24.43 -31.80 -41.75
C GLN A 1136 -23.78 -32.67 -40.66
N TRP A 1137 -24.52 -33.08 -39.63
CA TRP A 1137 -24.03 -33.90 -38.50
C TRP A 1137 -23.27 -35.16 -38.92
N TRP A 1138 -23.67 -35.80 -40.04
CA TRP A 1138 -23.03 -37.01 -40.56
C TRP A 1138 -21.59 -36.78 -41.00
N ALA A 1139 -21.24 -35.58 -41.49
CA ALA A 1139 -19.89 -35.23 -41.91
C ALA A 1139 -18.96 -35.04 -40.70
N LEU A 1140 -19.44 -34.39 -39.64
CA LEU A 1140 -18.75 -34.29 -38.35
C LEU A 1140 -18.55 -35.67 -37.70
N GLY A 1141 -19.59 -36.51 -37.73
CA GLY A 1141 -19.53 -37.89 -37.24
C GLY A 1141 -18.52 -38.76 -38.00
N ALA A 1142 -18.53 -38.69 -39.34
CA ALA A 1142 -17.58 -39.39 -40.19
C ALA A 1142 -16.12 -38.92 -39.96
N ALA A 1143 -15.90 -37.61 -39.85
CA ALA A 1143 -14.58 -37.05 -39.54
C ALA A 1143 -14.09 -37.49 -38.14
N GLY A 1144 -14.97 -37.49 -37.13
CA GLY A 1144 -14.65 -37.95 -35.78
C GLY A 1144 -14.29 -39.44 -35.74
N LEU A 1145 -15.07 -40.29 -36.42
CA LEU A 1145 -14.78 -41.73 -36.59
C LEU A 1145 -13.44 -41.96 -37.32
N LEU A 1146 -13.16 -41.22 -38.38
CA LEU A 1146 -11.90 -41.31 -39.14
C LEU A 1146 -10.69 -40.96 -38.27
N LEU A 1147 -10.75 -39.86 -37.52
CA LEU A 1147 -9.68 -39.41 -36.61
C LEU A 1147 -9.46 -40.42 -35.48
N LEU A 1148 -10.53 -40.95 -34.90
CA LEU A 1148 -10.47 -41.96 -33.84
C LEU A 1148 -9.87 -43.29 -34.35
N PHE A 1149 -10.28 -43.77 -35.53
CA PHE A 1149 -9.70 -44.94 -36.19
C PHE A 1149 -8.23 -44.75 -36.54
N LEU A 1150 -7.86 -43.59 -37.11
CA LEU A 1150 -6.47 -43.28 -37.47
C LEU A 1150 -5.58 -43.18 -36.23
N GLY A 1151 -6.07 -42.58 -35.14
CA GLY A 1151 -5.35 -42.50 -33.87
C GLY A 1151 -5.13 -43.87 -33.22
N ILE A 1152 -6.16 -44.73 -33.19
CA ILE A 1152 -6.08 -46.09 -32.63
C ILE A 1152 -5.15 -46.97 -33.47
N THR A 1153 -5.27 -46.95 -34.80
CA THR A 1153 -4.40 -47.75 -35.69
C THR A 1153 -2.94 -47.27 -35.67
N TRP A 1154 -2.69 -45.97 -35.50
CA TRP A 1154 -1.34 -45.45 -35.28
C TRP A 1154 -0.77 -45.87 -33.93
N GLU A 1155 -1.56 -45.84 -32.85
CA GLU A 1155 -1.12 -46.34 -31.53
C GLU A 1155 -0.78 -47.83 -31.58
N ALA A 1156 -1.62 -48.67 -32.20
CA ALA A 1156 -1.39 -50.10 -32.36
C ALA A 1156 -0.07 -50.39 -33.09
N ARG A 1157 0.16 -49.76 -34.26
CA ARG A 1157 1.42 -49.90 -35.00
C ARG A 1157 2.65 -49.47 -34.17
N LEU A 1158 2.53 -48.43 -33.35
CA LEU A 1158 3.60 -47.98 -32.46
C LEU A 1158 3.85 -48.94 -31.30
N HIS A 1159 2.82 -49.60 -30.79
CA HIS A 1159 2.91 -50.64 -29.77
C HIS A 1159 3.60 -51.90 -30.30
N ASP A 1160 3.23 -52.34 -31.51
CA ASP A 1160 3.86 -53.48 -32.16
C ASP A 1160 5.33 -53.21 -32.52
N LEU A 1161 5.66 -52.00 -32.99
CA LEU A 1161 7.06 -51.57 -33.19
C LEU A 1161 7.87 -51.53 -31.88
N ARG A 1162 7.25 -51.12 -30.76
CA ARG A 1162 7.88 -51.18 -29.42
C ARG A 1162 8.10 -52.62 -28.96
N ARG A 1163 7.13 -53.50 -29.16
CA ARG A 1163 7.26 -54.95 -28.85
C ARG A 1163 8.37 -55.59 -29.69
N ALA A 1164 8.41 -55.30 -31.00
CA ALA A 1164 9.45 -55.81 -31.89
C ALA A 1164 10.86 -55.30 -31.50
N THR A 1165 11.01 -54.00 -31.20
CA THR A 1165 12.30 -53.45 -30.75
C THR A 1165 12.71 -53.89 -29.35
N ALA A 1166 11.76 -54.16 -28.44
CA ALA A 1166 12.05 -54.78 -27.15
C ALA A 1166 12.49 -56.26 -27.32
N TYR A 1167 11.83 -57.02 -28.19
CA TYR A 1167 12.21 -58.39 -28.53
C TYR A 1167 13.61 -58.47 -29.16
N VAL A 1168 13.90 -57.60 -30.15
CA VAL A 1168 15.24 -57.51 -30.76
C VAL A 1168 16.32 -57.04 -29.76
N ARG A 1169 15.96 -56.27 -28.73
CA ARG A 1169 16.86 -55.95 -27.60
C ARG A 1169 17.03 -57.08 -26.59
N GLY A 1170 16.10 -58.04 -26.51
CA GLY A 1170 16.24 -59.26 -25.70
C GLY A 1170 16.96 -60.40 -26.42
N LEU A 1171 17.30 -60.21 -27.69
CA LEU A 1171 18.13 -61.10 -28.52
C LEU A 1171 19.55 -60.54 -28.75
N ARG A 1172 19.95 -59.51 -27.99
CA ARG A 1172 21.26 -58.86 -28.01
C ARG A 1172 21.81 -58.77 -26.60
#